data_AF-A0A5M9JH30-F1
#
_entry.id   AF-A0A5M9JH30-F1
#
_cell.length_a   1.000
_cell.length_b   1.000
_cell.length_c   1.000
_cell.angle_alpha   90.00
_cell.angle_beta   90.00
_cell.angle_gamma   90.00
#
_symmetry.space_group_name_H-M   'P 1'
#
loop_
_entity.id
_entity.type
_entity.pdbx_description
1 polymer ?
#
loop_
_entity_poly.entity_id
_entity_poly.type
_entity_poly.pdbx_seq_one_letter_code
_entity_poly.pdbx_strand_id
1 'polypeptide(L)'
;MAVLTSTSSTQEVLDTFWKNNLTSEEIITRAPNILPKHIFERLVQENQPKSTILGCSVEMSYEAAVKECEARVAVIVTECRRNNIKYTDNDFDLDDKDYCLKPLTATAPDRPNGREHIEKGFPKRADNARTVITRTGTVKLTASKVREPACAKRVGDIFEQPKFFIDHDAHVQDIRQGSEGDCWFISSLGCLTVDDSFPRLVNKLCPRRARDEEIGVYGFVFYRDGEWVSEVIDDKLYLTNPDYDDCDDDRRSVWDRSHGRLDPETSRAAYRKAYQTGSDALFFGSCADPNETWVPLIEKAFAKAHGDYDSINGGWPGEGVEDLTGGVTTEFVSSDILDKDSFWTQGLMKVGKDYIFSAGTKEYYRPDPDQLGRQGVEDDHAYSVLRAAEYQGNRLCLIKNPWGETEWNGPWSDGSKEWTKESLDALRHKFGNEGIFWMPYEDFLLRYDEIWRTRLFHCDWFNWNVTQHWTTVNVPWSGDYNETSFHFIIPAPTTTVIVLSQLDTRYFGGLTGQYTYTLSFHLHTSGQKSHIVRGYASGDRSATTELFLEAGTYEVSLQVTGYRDDALPRIEDVVQQNWLDRRAKLIQMALKHDMAYARGALPEDASERDRISFATPAHLTSSEILTPPATPPLAPATPATRDGAKAPWDPSCVVGLKVYAYQTVASIGLGKATDAVRAGGRSGAEGAKEREGLR
;
A
#
# COMPACT_ATOMS: atom_id res chain seq x y z
N MET A 1 59.97 29.38 -5.49
CA MET A 1 58.89 28.76 -6.28
C MET A 1 57.66 28.71 -5.40
N ALA A 2 56.71 29.61 -5.61
CA ALA A 2 55.41 29.56 -4.96
C ALA A 2 54.41 29.11 -6.01
N VAL A 3 53.78 27.96 -5.78
CA VAL A 3 52.67 27.48 -6.60
C VAL A 3 51.49 28.39 -6.28
N LEU A 4 51.23 29.37 -7.14
CA LEU A 4 50.01 30.18 -7.07
C LEU A 4 48.84 29.28 -7.48
N THR A 5 48.06 28.93 -6.47
CA THR A 5 46.93 28.01 -6.47
C THR A 5 45.77 28.56 -7.29
N SER A 6 45.51 27.98 -8.46
CA SER A 6 44.28 28.21 -9.24
C SER A 6 43.03 27.55 -8.61
N THR A 7 43.19 26.86 -7.47
CA THR A 7 42.13 26.14 -6.75
C THR A 7 41.14 27.03 -5.98
N SER A 8 41.50 28.28 -5.63
CA SER A 8 40.62 29.19 -4.85
C SER A 8 39.31 29.50 -5.59
N SER A 9 39.39 29.83 -6.89
CA SER A 9 38.21 30.26 -7.65
C SER A 9 37.20 29.14 -7.91
N THR A 10 37.65 27.90 -8.13
CA THR A 10 36.76 26.75 -8.32
C THR A 10 36.06 26.38 -7.01
N GLN A 11 36.78 26.41 -5.89
CA GLN A 11 36.19 26.09 -4.59
C GLN A 11 35.12 27.12 -4.20
N GLU A 12 35.37 28.42 -4.42
CA GLU A 12 34.37 29.47 -4.16
C GLU A 12 33.08 29.28 -4.98
N VAL A 13 33.20 28.86 -6.24
CA VAL A 13 32.04 28.53 -7.09
C VAL A 13 31.29 27.31 -6.55
N LEU A 14 32.00 26.26 -6.13
CA LEU A 14 31.40 25.07 -5.53
C LEU A 14 30.73 25.37 -4.19
N ASP A 15 31.38 26.14 -3.31
CA ASP A 15 30.82 26.54 -2.01
C ASP A 15 29.56 27.37 -2.19
N THR A 16 29.55 28.28 -3.19
CA THR A 16 28.36 29.05 -3.56
C THR A 16 27.25 28.14 -4.10
N PHE A 17 27.59 27.15 -4.93
CA PHE A 17 26.64 26.16 -5.42
C PHE A 17 26.03 25.38 -4.25
N TRP A 18 26.84 24.82 -3.35
CA TRP A 18 26.35 24.05 -2.21
C TRP A 18 25.51 24.91 -1.26
N LYS A 19 25.93 26.14 -0.96
CA LYS A 19 25.17 27.08 -0.13
C LYS A 19 23.78 27.41 -0.72
N ASN A 20 23.65 27.40 -2.04
CA ASN A 20 22.39 27.69 -2.72
C ASN A 20 21.50 26.46 -2.91
N ASN A 21 22.07 25.25 -2.88
CA ASN A 21 21.36 24.00 -3.19
C ASN A 21 21.17 23.08 -1.98
N LEU A 22 21.93 23.26 -0.91
CA LEU A 22 21.73 22.58 0.38
C LEU A 22 21.22 23.61 1.38
N THR A 23 20.16 23.28 2.10
CA THR A 23 19.67 24.12 3.20
C THR A 23 20.75 24.20 4.28
N SER A 24 21.22 25.40 4.57
CA SER A 24 22.29 25.63 5.57
C SER A 24 21.80 25.58 7.02
N GLU A 25 20.49 25.51 7.22
CA GLU A 25 19.86 25.37 8.53
C GLU A 25 19.28 23.95 8.63
N GLU A 26 19.66 23.20 9.66
CA GLU A 26 19.12 21.86 10.00
C GLU A 26 17.65 21.95 10.48
N ILE A 27 16.84 22.78 9.85
CA ILE A 27 15.41 22.90 10.16
C ILE A 27 14.73 21.70 9.52
N ILE A 28 13.94 20.98 10.32
CA ILE A 28 13.11 19.90 9.81
C ILE A 28 12.00 20.50 8.94
N THR A 29 12.10 20.30 7.63
CA THR A 29 11.11 20.79 6.65
C THR A 29 9.93 19.83 6.63
N ARG A 30 8.82 20.18 7.29
CA ARG A 30 7.62 19.33 7.24
C ARG A 30 7.01 19.32 5.84
N ALA A 31 6.45 18.18 5.45
CA ALA A 31 5.59 18.11 4.28
C ALA A 31 4.43 19.12 4.41
N PRO A 32 3.99 19.72 3.30
CA PRO A 32 2.88 20.67 3.34
C PRO A 32 1.58 19.96 3.69
N ASN A 33 0.72 20.61 4.48
CA ASN A 33 -0.68 20.21 4.57
C ASN A 33 -1.36 20.53 3.24
N ILE A 34 -2.06 19.56 2.67
CA ILE A 34 -2.73 19.71 1.39
C ILE A 34 -4.08 20.41 1.57
N LEU A 35 -4.79 20.08 2.65
CA LEU A 35 -6.05 20.72 2.96
C LEU A 35 -5.85 22.17 3.41
N PRO A 36 -6.75 23.09 3.02
CA PRO A 36 -6.77 24.43 3.58
C PRO A 36 -6.80 24.40 5.11
N LYS A 37 -6.08 25.31 5.76
CA LYS A 37 -5.89 25.34 7.23
C LYS A 37 -7.18 25.07 8.03
N HIS A 38 -8.26 25.80 7.76
CA HIS A 38 -9.54 25.63 8.46
C HIS A 38 -10.21 24.26 8.26
N ILE A 39 -9.93 23.58 7.13
CA ILE A 39 -10.42 22.23 6.86
C ILE A 39 -9.53 21.21 7.56
N PHE A 40 -8.21 21.39 7.50
CA PHE A 40 -7.25 20.55 8.23
C PHE A 40 -7.54 20.53 9.74
N GLU A 41 -7.70 21.71 10.35
CA GLU A 41 -7.99 21.86 11.79
C GLU A 41 -9.30 21.13 12.17
N ARG A 42 -10.31 21.17 11.31
CA ARG A 42 -11.59 20.50 11.58
C ARG A 42 -11.57 18.99 11.34
N LEU A 43 -10.94 18.53 10.26
CA LEU A 43 -11.04 17.12 9.83
C LEU A 43 -9.91 16.24 10.38
N VAL A 44 -8.71 16.80 10.52
CA VAL A 44 -7.50 16.04 10.88
C VAL A 44 -7.14 16.26 12.34
N GLN A 45 -7.16 17.51 12.82
CA GLN A 45 -6.66 17.82 14.16
C GLN A 45 -7.52 17.22 15.28
N GLU A 46 -8.84 17.15 15.10
CA GLU A 46 -9.76 16.52 16.07
C GLU A 46 -9.56 15.00 16.20
N ASN A 47 -9.07 14.35 15.13
CA ASN A 47 -8.89 12.90 15.02
C ASN A 47 -7.43 12.52 14.77
N GLN A 48 -6.49 13.31 15.28
CA GLN A 48 -5.07 13.14 14.97
C GLN A 48 -4.58 11.76 15.43
N PRO A 49 -3.91 10.98 14.56
CA PRO A 49 -3.37 9.69 14.96
C PRO A 49 -2.25 9.87 16.00
N LYS A 50 -2.11 8.87 16.87
CA LYS A 50 -1.04 8.88 17.86
C LYS A 50 0.29 8.57 17.19
N SER A 51 1.30 9.39 17.47
CA SER A 51 2.68 9.12 17.02
C SER A 51 3.29 7.92 17.75
N THR A 52 2.88 7.66 18.99
CA THR A 52 3.39 6.56 19.82
C THR A 52 2.27 5.61 20.24
N ILE A 53 2.50 4.31 20.07
CA ILE A 53 1.69 3.25 20.68
C ILE A 53 2.55 2.54 21.71
N LEU A 54 2.11 2.63 22.96
CA LEU A 54 2.73 1.95 24.09
C LEU A 54 2.32 0.49 24.07
N GLY A 55 3.30 -0.39 24.26
CA GLY A 55 3.21 -1.79 23.88
C GLY A 55 1.90 -2.49 24.22
N CYS A 56 1.25 -3.01 23.18
CA CYS A 56 -0.05 -3.65 23.24
C CYS A 56 -0.06 -4.95 22.43
N SER A 57 -1.06 -5.80 22.64
CA SER A 57 -1.27 -6.95 21.77
C SER A 57 -1.48 -6.49 20.33
N VAL A 58 -0.93 -7.23 19.37
CA VAL A 58 -1.13 -6.98 17.94
C VAL A 58 -2.61 -6.97 17.56
N GLU A 59 -3.42 -7.84 18.18
CA GLU A 59 -4.85 -8.01 17.86
C GLU A 59 -5.72 -6.80 18.20
N MET A 60 -5.27 -5.95 19.13
CA MET A 60 -6.08 -4.84 19.65
C MET A 60 -6.54 -3.88 18.56
N SER A 61 -5.66 -3.57 17.59
CA SER A 61 -5.99 -2.68 16.48
C SER A 61 -6.96 -3.35 15.50
N TYR A 62 -6.79 -4.66 15.24
CA TYR A 62 -7.69 -5.43 14.39
C TYR A 62 -9.11 -5.49 14.98
N GLU A 63 -9.24 -5.86 16.26
CA GLU A 63 -10.54 -5.92 16.94
C GLU A 63 -11.27 -4.57 16.94
N ALA A 64 -10.53 -3.47 17.14
CA ALA A 64 -11.09 -2.13 17.08
C ALA A 64 -11.62 -1.79 15.67
N ALA A 65 -10.83 -2.08 14.62
CA ALA A 65 -11.22 -1.83 13.24
C ALA A 65 -12.44 -2.67 12.81
N VAL A 66 -12.47 -3.95 13.19
CA VAL A 66 -13.62 -4.84 12.93
C VAL A 66 -14.88 -4.32 13.61
N LYS A 67 -14.79 -3.96 14.89
CA LYS A 67 -15.93 -3.44 15.66
C LYS A 67 -16.48 -2.14 15.06
N GLU A 68 -15.60 -1.23 14.64
CA GLU A 68 -16.00 0.00 13.96
C GLU A 68 -16.67 -0.29 12.62
N CYS A 69 -16.08 -1.20 11.82
CA CYS A 69 -16.62 -1.62 10.53
C CYS A 69 -18.02 -2.22 10.67
N GLU A 70 -18.20 -3.18 11.58
CA GLU A 70 -19.50 -3.79 11.88
C GLU A 70 -20.54 -2.75 12.31
N ALA A 71 -20.13 -1.76 13.13
CA ALA A 71 -21.03 -0.69 13.56
C ALA A 71 -21.46 0.21 12.40
N ARG A 72 -20.52 0.61 11.52
CA ARG A 72 -20.82 1.40 10.31
C ARG A 72 -21.79 0.67 9.38
N VAL A 73 -21.52 -0.61 9.12
CA VAL A 73 -22.39 -1.45 8.29
C VAL A 73 -23.78 -1.60 8.90
N ALA A 74 -23.89 -1.81 10.22
CA ALA A 74 -25.19 -1.93 10.88
C ALA A 74 -26.04 -0.65 10.76
N VAL A 75 -25.42 0.53 10.84
CA VAL A 75 -26.10 1.82 10.62
C VAL A 75 -26.59 1.92 9.18
N ILE A 76 -25.73 1.63 8.20
CA ILE A 76 -26.08 1.63 6.77
C ILE A 76 -27.26 0.69 6.49
N VAL A 77 -27.18 -0.56 6.97
CA VAL A 77 -28.25 -1.56 6.80
C VAL A 77 -29.57 -1.05 7.36
N THR A 78 -29.54 -0.42 8.54
CA THR A 78 -30.76 0.14 9.17
C THR A 78 -31.36 1.27 8.34
N GLU A 79 -30.53 2.16 7.80
CA GLU A 79 -30.96 3.24 6.92
C GLU A 79 -31.53 2.74 5.59
N CYS A 80 -30.80 1.84 4.92
CA CYS A 80 -31.20 1.25 3.65
C CYS A 80 -32.53 0.49 3.76
N ARG A 81 -32.72 -0.31 4.82
CA ARG A 81 -34.01 -1.01 5.10
C ARG A 81 -35.15 -0.03 5.35
N ARG A 82 -34.90 1.07 6.06
CA ARG A 82 -35.92 2.11 6.32
C ARG A 82 -36.40 2.77 5.04
N ASN A 83 -35.48 3.02 4.11
CA ASN A 83 -35.74 3.73 2.87
C ASN A 83 -36.09 2.80 1.70
N ASN A 84 -36.04 1.47 1.89
CA ASN A 84 -36.22 0.46 0.85
C ASN A 84 -35.28 0.66 -0.35
N ILE A 85 -33.99 0.87 -0.07
CA ILE A 85 -32.93 1.08 -1.07
C ILE A 85 -31.74 0.14 -0.79
N LYS A 86 -30.95 -0.15 -1.82
CA LYS A 86 -29.61 -0.74 -1.66
C LYS A 86 -28.60 0.34 -1.27
N TYR A 87 -27.51 -0.07 -0.62
CA TYR A 87 -26.41 0.84 -0.31
C TYR A 87 -25.75 1.34 -1.60
N THR A 88 -25.34 2.60 -1.59
CA THR A 88 -24.55 3.22 -2.66
C THR A 88 -23.40 3.97 -2.00
N ASP A 89 -22.20 3.64 -2.42
CA ASP A 89 -20.98 4.22 -1.89
C ASP A 89 -20.68 5.54 -2.61
N ASN A 90 -21.20 6.64 -2.07
CA ASN A 90 -21.03 7.96 -2.69
C ASN A 90 -19.56 8.44 -2.71
N ASP A 91 -18.68 7.85 -1.90
CA ASP A 91 -17.26 8.20 -1.85
C ASP A 91 -16.43 7.40 -2.88
N PHE A 92 -17.03 6.39 -3.52
CA PHE A 92 -16.40 5.53 -4.52
C PHE A 92 -17.43 4.95 -5.51
N ASP A 93 -18.21 5.84 -6.14
CA ASP A 93 -19.27 5.45 -7.09
C ASP A 93 -18.68 5.07 -8.45
N LEU A 94 -18.82 3.80 -8.83
CA LEU A 94 -18.25 3.27 -10.08
C LEU A 94 -18.89 3.84 -11.36
N ASP A 95 -19.99 4.59 -11.25
CA ASP A 95 -20.50 5.35 -12.39
C ASP A 95 -19.60 6.57 -12.72
N ASP A 96 -18.84 7.07 -11.74
CA ASP A 96 -17.77 8.06 -11.94
C ASP A 96 -16.43 7.37 -12.23
N LYS A 97 -16.27 6.94 -13.48
CA LYS A 97 -15.06 6.28 -13.96
C LYS A 97 -13.80 7.13 -13.80
N ASP A 98 -13.89 8.45 -13.95
CA ASP A 98 -12.72 9.33 -13.84
C ASP A 98 -12.22 9.40 -12.39
N TYR A 99 -13.14 9.33 -11.43
CA TYR A 99 -12.80 9.20 -10.02
C TYR A 99 -12.19 7.82 -9.73
N CYS A 100 -12.89 6.74 -10.06
CA CYS A 100 -12.57 5.41 -9.57
C CYS A 100 -11.45 4.69 -10.33
N LEU A 101 -11.12 5.12 -11.55
CA LEU A 101 -10.10 4.44 -12.38
C LEU A 101 -8.78 5.20 -12.48
N LYS A 102 -8.72 6.48 -12.09
CA LYS A 102 -7.58 7.34 -12.43
C LYS A 102 -7.04 8.08 -11.21
N PRO A 103 -5.71 8.12 -11.00
CA PRO A 103 -5.10 8.88 -9.91
C PRO A 103 -5.21 10.38 -10.15
N LEU A 104 -4.87 11.19 -9.14
CA LEU A 104 -4.85 12.67 -9.27
C LEU A 104 -3.83 13.18 -10.31
N THR A 105 -2.84 12.37 -10.66
CA THR A 105 -1.80 12.68 -11.66
C THR A 105 -2.24 12.39 -13.10
N ALA A 106 -3.34 11.67 -13.29
CA ALA A 106 -3.89 11.46 -14.63
C ALA A 106 -4.35 12.80 -15.19
N THR A 107 -3.83 13.16 -16.36
CA THR A 107 -4.29 14.33 -17.09
C THR A 107 -5.68 14.06 -17.67
N ALA A 108 -6.58 15.05 -17.57
CA ALA A 108 -7.90 14.93 -18.16
C ALA A 108 -7.80 14.56 -19.64
N PRO A 109 -8.62 13.64 -20.17
CA PRO A 109 -8.65 13.41 -21.60
C PRO A 109 -9.01 14.72 -22.31
N ASP A 110 -8.33 15.01 -23.42
CA ASP A 110 -8.64 16.15 -24.29
C ASP A 110 -10.15 16.17 -24.57
N ARG A 111 -10.89 17.04 -23.89
CA ARG A 111 -12.27 17.33 -24.28
C ARG A 111 -12.17 17.92 -25.69
N PRO A 112 -12.88 17.40 -26.69
CA PRO A 112 -12.92 18.04 -28.00
C PRO A 112 -13.60 19.39 -27.80
N ASN A 113 -12.79 20.45 -27.69
CA ASN A 113 -13.28 21.81 -27.67
C ASN A 113 -14.06 22.02 -28.96
N GLY A 114 -15.36 22.24 -28.81
CA GLY A 114 -16.18 22.78 -29.87
C GLY A 114 -15.61 24.12 -30.31
N ARG A 115 -14.92 24.13 -31.45
CA ARG A 115 -14.89 25.18 -32.46
C ARG A 115 -14.04 24.70 -33.64
N GLU A 116 -14.73 24.53 -34.77
CA GLU A 116 -14.14 24.33 -36.07
C GLU A 116 -13.03 25.35 -36.34
N HIS A 117 -11.84 24.89 -36.69
CA HIS A 117 -11.07 25.51 -37.77
C HIS A 117 -10.34 24.41 -38.54
N ILE A 118 -10.76 24.26 -39.79
CA ILE A 118 -10.15 23.41 -40.79
C ILE A 118 -8.78 24.00 -41.13
N GLU A 119 -7.70 23.33 -40.74
CA GLU A 119 -6.44 23.38 -41.49
C GLU A 119 -5.93 21.95 -41.71
N LYS A 120 -5.77 21.61 -43.00
CA LYS A 120 -5.24 20.33 -43.48
C LYS A 120 -3.75 20.25 -43.14
N GLY A 121 -3.40 19.36 -42.21
CA GLY A 121 -2.03 18.94 -41.93
C GLY A 121 -2.00 17.48 -41.50
N PHE A 122 -1.03 16.72 -42.03
CA PHE A 122 -0.82 15.28 -41.86
C PHE A 122 -1.05 14.76 -40.43
N PRO A 123 -1.57 13.52 -40.25
CA PRO A 123 -1.81 12.96 -38.93
C PRO A 123 -0.45 12.70 -38.25
N LYS A 124 -0.09 13.55 -37.29
CA LYS A 124 0.90 13.17 -36.29
C LYS A 124 0.24 12.13 -35.39
N ARG A 125 0.76 10.90 -35.39
CA ARG A 125 0.44 9.88 -34.39
C ARG A 125 0.57 10.52 -33.00
N ALA A 126 -0.49 10.46 -32.21
CA ALA A 126 -0.45 10.79 -30.80
C ALA A 126 0.35 9.69 -30.10
N ASP A 127 1.52 10.06 -29.55
CA ASP A 127 2.30 9.20 -28.67
C ASP A 127 1.65 9.24 -27.28
N ASN A 128 0.73 8.30 -27.02
CA ASN A 128 0.17 8.08 -25.69
C ASN A 128 1.08 7.11 -24.93
N ALA A 129 2.20 7.60 -24.40
CA ALA A 129 3.05 6.85 -23.49
C ALA A 129 2.59 7.09 -22.05
N ARG A 130 2.23 6.02 -21.33
CA ARG A 130 1.95 6.04 -19.89
C ARG A 130 3.24 5.62 -19.16
N THR A 131 3.57 6.32 -18.09
CA THR A 131 4.78 6.06 -17.29
C THR A 131 4.35 5.52 -15.93
N VAL A 132 4.70 4.26 -15.66
CA VAL A 132 4.59 3.64 -14.33
C VAL A 132 6.00 3.60 -13.75
N ILE A 133 6.13 3.95 -12.47
CA ILE A 133 7.42 4.07 -11.78
C ILE A 133 7.52 2.97 -10.74
N THR A 134 8.43 2.03 -10.96
CA THR A 134 8.94 1.12 -9.94
C THR A 134 10.44 1.32 -9.80
N ARG A 135 11.01 0.79 -8.72
CA ARG A 135 12.43 0.95 -8.33
C ARG A 135 13.43 0.46 -9.39
N THR A 136 12.97 -0.30 -10.38
CA THR A 136 13.78 -0.92 -11.44
C THR A 136 13.78 -0.15 -12.77
N GLY A 137 12.98 0.89 -12.93
CA GLY A 137 13.06 1.79 -14.08
C GLY A 137 11.77 2.46 -14.52
N THR A 138 11.91 3.37 -15.48
CA THR A 138 10.80 4.03 -16.19
C THR A 138 10.32 3.12 -17.31
N VAL A 139 9.27 2.32 -17.08
CA VAL A 139 8.69 1.51 -18.15
C VAL A 139 7.83 2.41 -19.04
N LYS A 140 8.27 2.62 -20.29
CA LYS A 140 7.41 3.16 -21.35
C LYS A 140 6.59 2.02 -21.93
N LEU A 141 5.41 1.77 -21.36
CA LEU A 141 4.44 0.89 -21.98
C LEU A 141 3.95 1.57 -23.28
N THR A 142 4.31 1.01 -24.43
CA THR A 142 3.70 1.39 -25.71
C THR A 142 2.26 0.90 -25.67
N ALA A 143 1.32 1.82 -25.44
CA ALA A 143 -0.09 1.50 -25.31
C ALA A 143 -0.67 0.86 -26.59
N SER A 144 -0.89 -0.45 -26.58
CA SER A 144 -2.20 -0.94 -26.99
C SER A 144 -3.21 -0.15 -26.15
N LYS A 145 -4.28 0.40 -26.73
CA LYS A 145 -5.29 1.15 -25.97
C LYS A 145 -5.62 0.34 -24.71
N VAL A 146 -5.26 0.86 -23.54
CA VAL A 146 -5.64 0.27 -22.25
C VAL A 146 -7.16 0.15 -22.31
N ARG A 147 -7.67 -1.07 -22.25
CA ARG A 147 -9.11 -1.32 -22.29
C ARG A 147 -9.68 -0.69 -21.02
N GLU A 148 -10.62 0.24 -21.13
CA GLU A 148 -11.34 0.76 -19.96
C GLU A 148 -12.60 -0.10 -19.75
N PRO A 149 -13.09 -0.26 -18.50
CA PRO A 149 -14.33 -0.98 -18.24
C PRO A 149 -15.51 -0.30 -18.93
N ALA A 150 -16.45 -1.10 -19.43
CA ALA A 150 -17.53 -0.62 -20.26
C ALA A 150 -18.68 -0.01 -19.45
N CYS A 151 -19.10 -0.67 -18.38
CA CYS A 151 -20.13 -0.17 -17.46
C CYS A 151 -19.94 -0.77 -16.06
N ALA A 152 -20.68 -0.27 -15.07
CA ALA A 152 -20.77 -0.87 -13.74
C ALA A 152 -22.20 -1.35 -13.48
N LYS A 153 -22.36 -2.53 -12.87
CA LYS A 153 -23.67 -3.06 -12.46
C LYS A 153 -23.59 -3.67 -11.07
N ARG A 154 -24.74 -3.82 -10.41
CA ARG A 154 -24.80 -4.47 -9.10
C ARG A 154 -24.65 -5.98 -9.23
N VAL A 155 -24.14 -6.61 -8.18
CA VAL A 155 -24.05 -8.07 -8.06
C VAL A 155 -25.37 -8.76 -8.44
N GLY A 156 -26.52 -8.26 -7.97
CA GLY A 156 -27.83 -8.84 -8.31
C GLY A 156 -28.23 -8.76 -9.79
N ASP A 157 -27.58 -7.91 -10.59
CA ASP A 157 -27.81 -7.80 -12.03
C ASP A 157 -26.81 -8.63 -12.86
N ILE A 158 -25.64 -8.92 -12.30
CA ILE A 158 -24.57 -9.68 -12.94
C ILE A 158 -24.73 -11.17 -12.69
N PHE A 159 -25.15 -11.57 -11.48
CA PHE A 159 -25.12 -12.97 -11.04
C PHE A 159 -26.54 -13.53 -10.91
N GLU A 160 -26.73 -14.79 -11.32
CA GLU A 160 -28.04 -15.46 -11.20
C GLU A 160 -28.35 -15.86 -9.75
N GLN A 161 -27.36 -16.39 -9.03
CA GLN A 161 -27.48 -16.82 -7.65
C GLN A 161 -26.24 -16.40 -6.85
N PRO A 162 -26.01 -15.09 -6.67
CA PRO A 162 -24.79 -14.59 -6.07
C PRO A 162 -24.59 -15.14 -4.67
N LYS A 163 -23.39 -15.65 -4.42
CA LYS A 163 -22.90 -16.01 -3.10
C LYS A 163 -21.57 -15.33 -2.84
N PHE A 164 -21.35 -14.93 -1.60
CA PHE A 164 -20.06 -14.38 -1.22
C PHE A 164 -18.99 -15.48 -1.27
N PHE A 165 -19.25 -16.60 -0.60
CA PHE A 165 -18.47 -17.84 -0.72
C PHE A 165 -19.36 -18.98 -1.19
N ILE A 166 -18.85 -19.83 -2.07
CA ILE A 166 -19.44 -21.13 -2.41
C ILE A 166 -18.82 -22.20 -1.51
N ASP A 167 -19.62 -23.15 -1.05
CA ASP A 167 -19.18 -24.24 -0.16
C ASP A 167 -18.52 -23.83 1.18
N HIS A 168 -18.87 -22.62 1.65
CA HIS A 168 -18.60 -22.06 2.98
C HIS A 168 -17.19 -21.51 3.26
N ASP A 169 -16.30 -21.42 2.28
CA ASP A 169 -15.00 -20.77 2.49
C ASP A 169 -14.36 -20.24 1.21
N ALA A 170 -13.40 -19.33 1.36
CA ALA A 170 -12.55 -18.89 0.27
C ALA A 170 -11.56 -20.00 -0.10
N HIS A 171 -11.39 -20.25 -1.40
CA HIS A 171 -10.43 -21.23 -1.90
C HIS A 171 -9.50 -20.62 -2.95
N VAL A 172 -8.29 -21.16 -3.07
CA VAL A 172 -7.28 -20.65 -4.00
C VAL A 172 -7.73 -20.73 -5.47
N GLN A 173 -8.57 -21.71 -5.79
CA GLN A 173 -9.10 -21.93 -7.13
C GLN A 173 -10.08 -20.84 -7.55
N ASP A 174 -10.69 -20.14 -6.60
CA ASP A 174 -11.63 -19.07 -6.90
C ASP A 174 -10.90 -17.92 -7.58
N ILE A 175 -9.62 -17.70 -7.28
CA ILE A 175 -8.95 -16.44 -7.58
C ILE A 175 -8.46 -16.39 -9.04
N ARG A 176 -9.01 -15.42 -9.79
CA ARG A 176 -8.59 -15.05 -11.14
C ARG A 176 -8.38 -13.54 -11.25
N GLN A 177 -7.18 -13.13 -11.65
CA GLN A 177 -6.88 -11.74 -11.96
C GLN A 177 -7.65 -11.30 -13.22
N GLY A 178 -8.06 -10.03 -13.24
CA GLY A 178 -8.69 -9.41 -14.40
C GLY A 178 -7.72 -8.59 -15.24
N SER A 179 -8.24 -7.47 -15.77
CA SER A 179 -7.50 -6.62 -16.71
C SER A 179 -6.52 -5.63 -16.06
N GLU A 180 -6.45 -5.55 -14.73
CA GLU A 180 -5.54 -4.66 -14.01
C GLU A 180 -4.17 -5.31 -13.79
N GLY A 181 -3.12 -4.49 -13.72
CA GLY A 181 -1.74 -4.91 -13.42
C GLY A 181 -1.50 -5.17 -11.93
N ASP A 182 -2.46 -5.74 -11.20
CA ASP A 182 -2.46 -5.88 -9.75
C ASP A 182 -2.11 -7.31 -9.28
N CYS A 183 -1.33 -8.04 -10.07
CA CYS A 183 -0.94 -9.43 -9.79
C CYS A 183 -0.33 -9.61 -8.39
N TRP A 184 0.39 -8.60 -7.90
CA TRP A 184 0.95 -8.57 -6.55
C TRP A 184 -0.12 -8.70 -5.47
N PHE A 185 -1.26 -8.03 -5.63
CA PHE A 185 -2.39 -8.07 -4.71
C PHE A 185 -3.16 -9.38 -4.84
N ILE A 186 -3.51 -9.78 -6.07
CA ILE A 186 -4.27 -11.02 -6.32
C ILE A 186 -3.47 -12.26 -5.88
N SER A 187 -2.16 -12.28 -6.14
CA SER A 187 -1.26 -13.33 -5.63
C SER A 187 -1.20 -13.32 -4.10
N SER A 188 -1.23 -12.15 -3.47
CA SER A 188 -1.29 -12.04 -2.00
C SER A 188 -2.58 -12.62 -1.45
N LEU A 189 -3.73 -12.45 -2.10
CA LEU A 189 -4.98 -13.12 -1.73
C LEU A 189 -4.83 -14.65 -1.82
N GLY A 190 -4.19 -15.16 -2.87
CA GLY A 190 -3.89 -16.59 -3.03
C GLY A 190 -3.05 -17.13 -1.86
N CYS A 191 -2.07 -16.37 -1.40
CA CYS A 191 -1.25 -16.70 -0.25
C CYS A 191 -2.03 -16.82 1.09
N LEU A 192 -3.22 -16.24 1.19
CA LEU A 192 -4.07 -16.33 2.39
C LEU A 192 -4.96 -17.58 2.40
N THR A 193 -5.02 -18.32 1.29
CA THR A 193 -5.82 -19.54 1.12
C THR A 193 -5.02 -20.83 1.36
N VAL A 194 -3.89 -20.71 2.06
CA VAL A 194 -2.99 -21.83 2.38
C VAL A 194 -3.54 -22.71 3.51
N ASP A 195 -3.63 -24.04 3.26
CA ASP A 195 -4.03 -25.14 4.16
C ASP A 195 -5.31 -24.92 5.01
N ASP A 196 -6.28 -25.84 4.95
CA ASP A 196 -7.53 -25.81 5.73
C ASP A 196 -7.31 -25.68 7.26
N SER A 197 -6.11 -26.01 7.75
CA SER A 197 -5.73 -25.94 9.16
C SER A 197 -5.16 -24.57 9.59
N PHE A 198 -4.82 -23.70 8.64
CA PHE A 198 -4.44 -22.31 8.93
C PHE A 198 -5.71 -21.48 9.19
N PRO A 199 -5.69 -20.47 10.08
CA PRO A 199 -6.88 -19.65 10.30
C PRO A 199 -7.37 -19.13 8.96
N ARG A 200 -8.68 -19.19 8.74
CA ARG A 200 -9.34 -18.74 7.51
C ARG A 200 -9.13 -17.22 7.33
N LEU A 201 -7.94 -16.81 6.89
CA LEU A 201 -7.47 -15.43 6.95
C LEU A 201 -8.33 -14.52 6.09
N VAL A 202 -8.82 -15.03 4.96
CA VAL A 202 -9.75 -14.31 4.09
C VAL A 202 -11.04 -13.93 4.84
N ASN A 203 -11.52 -14.78 5.77
CA ASN A 203 -12.69 -14.44 6.59
C ASN A 203 -12.44 -13.32 7.61
N LYS A 204 -11.17 -13.10 8.01
CA LYS A 204 -10.81 -11.97 8.87
C LYS A 204 -10.90 -10.63 8.13
N LEU A 205 -10.65 -10.64 6.82
CA LEU A 205 -10.71 -9.44 5.98
C LEU A 205 -12.14 -8.92 5.78
N CYS A 206 -13.12 -9.82 5.67
CA CYS A 206 -14.54 -9.46 5.60
C CYS A 206 -15.35 -10.26 6.63
N PRO A 207 -15.44 -9.77 7.88
CA PRO A 207 -16.22 -10.43 8.93
C PRO A 207 -17.70 -10.58 8.53
N ARG A 208 -18.34 -11.69 8.91
CA ARG A 208 -19.75 -11.95 8.52
C ARG A 208 -20.71 -10.84 8.90
N ARG A 209 -20.51 -10.17 10.04
CA ARG A 209 -21.38 -9.07 10.50
C ARG A 209 -21.06 -7.73 9.85
N ALA A 210 -19.93 -7.63 9.14
CA ALA A 210 -19.55 -6.48 8.35
C ALA A 210 -20.11 -6.55 6.92
N ARG A 211 -21.08 -7.42 6.61
CA ARG A 211 -21.74 -7.44 5.31
C ARG A 211 -23.21 -7.82 5.37
N ASP A 212 -23.99 -7.26 4.46
CA ASP A 212 -25.39 -7.62 4.21
C ASP A 212 -25.59 -7.67 2.69
N GLU A 213 -25.66 -8.90 2.16
CA GLU A 213 -25.68 -9.19 0.73
C GLU A 213 -26.99 -8.75 0.05
N GLU A 214 -28.09 -8.67 0.80
CA GLU A 214 -29.38 -8.18 0.29
C GLU A 214 -29.32 -6.66 0.06
N ILE A 215 -28.83 -5.93 1.06
CA ILE A 215 -28.61 -4.48 0.98
C ILE A 215 -27.47 -4.12 0.02
N GLY A 216 -26.54 -5.05 -0.21
CA GLY A 216 -25.39 -4.84 -1.08
C GLY A 216 -24.33 -3.96 -0.43
N VAL A 217 -24.07 -4.14 0.86
CA VAL A 217 -23.03 -3.43 1.62
C VAL A 217 -22.00 -4.42 2.17
N TYR A 218 -20.72 -4.11 1.99
CA TYR A 218 -19.60 -4.95 2.41
C TYR A 218 -18.51 -4.10 3.07
N GLY A 219 -18.12 -4.50 4.27
CA GLY A 219 -17.05 -3.92 5.04
C GLY A 219 -15.84 -4.83 5.03
N PHE A 220 -14.68 -4.24 4.72
CA PHE A 220 -13.38 -4.89 4.69
C PHE A 220 -12.43 -4.21 5.68
N VAL A 221 -11.48 -4.97 6.21
CA VAL A 221 -10.40 -4.46 7.07
C VAL A 221 -9.04 -4.74 6.44
N PHE A 222 -8.19 -3.72 6.41
CA PHE A 222 -6.83 -3.78 5.88
C PHE A 222 -5.85 -3.19 6.88
N TYR A 223 -4.60 -3.62 6.83
CA TYR A 223 -3.53 -3.09 7.66
C TYR A 223 -2.77 -1.99 6.92
N ARG A 224 -2.60 -0.83 7.56
CA ARG A 224 -1.92 0.33 6.99
C ARG A 224 -1.15 1.09 8.06
N ASP A 225 0.11 1.43 7.77
CA ASP A 225 0.96 2.28 8.62
C ASP A 225 0.95 1.91 10.11
N GLY A 226 0.92 0.60 10.41
CA GLY A 226 0.99 0.11 11.80
C GLY A 226 -0.37 -0.14 12.48
N GLU A 227 -1.49 0.10 11.81
CA GLU A 227 -2.84 -0.06 12.38
C GLU A 227 -3.81 -0.67 11.36
N TRP A 228 -4.84 -1.35 11.84
CA TRP A 228 -5.95 -1.83 11.01
C TRP A 228 -6.96 -0.71 10.75
N VAL A 229 -7.42 -0.60 9.52
CA VAL A 229 -8.40 0.38 9.03
C VAL A 229 -9.53 -0.34 8.29
N SER A 230 -10.72 0.28 8.21
CA SER A 230 -11.87 -0.33 7.55
C SER A 230 -12.39 0.48 6.37
N GLU A 231 -12.73 -0.22 5.29
CA GLU A 231 -13.38 0.32 4.10
C GLU A 231 -14.74 -0.33 3.90
N VAL A 232 -15.77 0.48 3.65
CA VAL A 232 -17.13 0.01 3.38
C VAL A 232 -17.49 0.37 1.95
N ILE A 233 -17.89 -0.62 1.15
CA ILE A 233 -18.24 -0.49 -0.26
C ILE A 233 -19.65 -1.00 -0.55
N ASP A 234 -20.20 -0.57 -1.69
CA ASP A 234 -21.41 -1.17 -2.28
C ASP A 234 -21.10 -2.35 -3.22
N ASP A 235 -22.17 -2.99 -3.71
CA ASP A 235 -22.14 -4.18 -4.57
C ASP A 235 -22.02 -3.91 -6.08
N LYS A 236 -21.68 -2.68 -6.53
CA LYS A 236 -21.39 -2.42 -7.95
C LYS A 236 -20.03 -2.97 -8.36
N LEU A 237 -19.94 -3.58 -9.54
CA LEU A 237 -18.70 -4.09 -10.14
C LEU A 237 -18.62 -3.68 -11.62
N TYR A 238 -17.40 -3.51 -12.13
CA TYR A 238 -17.16 -3.16 -13.53
C TYR A 238 -17.24 -4.37 -14.47
N LEU A 239 -17.81 -4.15 -15.65
CA LEU A 239 -18.01 -5.15 -16.69
C LEU A 239 -17.18 -4.87 -17.93
N THR A 240 -16.79 -5.93 -18.60
CA THR A 240 -16.01 -5.91 -19.84
C THR A 240 -16.82 -5.43 -21.05
N ASN A 241 -18.14 -5.61 -21.02
CA ASN A 241 -19.06 -5.24 -22.09
C ASN A 241 -20.15 -4.27 -21.62
N PRO A 242 -20.56 -3.30 -22.48
CA PRO A 242 -21.58 -2.33 -22.15
C PRO A 242 -22.95 -3.01 -22.02
N ASP A 243 -23.94 -2.29 -21.49
CA ASP A 243 -25.33 -2.70 -21.62
C ASP A 243 -25.73 -2.77 -23.09
N TYR A 244 -26.63 -3.68 -23.43
CA TYR A 244 -27.18 -3.83 -24.77
C TYR A 244 -27.71 -2.50 -25.32
N ASP A 245 -28.41 -1.73 -24.49
CA ASP A 245 -28.98 -0.44 -24.90
C ASP A 245 -27.97 0.73 -24.85
N ASP A 246 -26.87 0.58 -24.10
CA ASP A 246 -25.82 1.59 -23.93
C ASP A 246 -24.57 1.34 -24.79
N CYS A 247 -24.61 0.37 -25.71
CA CYS A 247 -23.52 0.13 -26.66
C CYS A 247 -23.30 1.37 -27.53
N ASP A 248 -22.15 2.02 -27.36
CA ASP A 248 -21.69 3.17 -28.16
C ASP A 248 -20.80 2.75 -29.35
N ASP A 249 -20.64 1.45 -29.56
CA ASP A 249 -19.84 0.85 -30.62
C ASP A 249 -20.60 -0.20 -31.46
N ASP A 250 -19.89 -0.85 -32.38
CA ASP A 250 -20.47 -1.82 -33.32
C ASP A 250 -20.93 -3.13 -32.66
N ARG A 251 -20.65 -3.40 -31.38
CA ARG A 251 -20.96 -4.70 -30.74
C ARG A 251 -22.44 -5.02 -30.81
N ARG A 252 -23.32 -4.06 -30.50
CA ARG A 252 -24.79 -4.25 -30.64
C ARG A 252 -25.17 -4.52 -32.08
N SER A 253 -24.69 -3.70 -33.01
CA SER A 253 -25.00 -3.84 -34.44
C SER A 253 -24.57 -5.20 -35.00
N VAL A 254 -23.41 -5.70 -34.56
CA VAL A 254 -22.90 -7.03 -34.91
C VAL A 254 -23.77 -8.13 -34.30
N TRP A 255 -24.14 -7.99 -33.02
CA TRP A 255 -25.03 -8.93 -32.33
C TRP A 255 -26.42 -9.01 -32.98
N ASP A 256 -27.05 -7.87 -33.24
CA ASP A 256 -28.38 -7.81 -33.85
C ASP A 256 -28.38 -8.38 -35.27
N ARG A 257 -27.28 -8.22 -36.02
CA ARG A 257 -27.14 -8.84 -37.35
C ARG A 257 -27.04 -10.36 -37.27
N SER A 258 -26.32 -10.91 -36.30
CA SER A 258 -26.20 -12.36 -36.11
C SER A 258 -27.46 -12.98 -35.48
N HIS A 259 -28.28 -12.17 -34.79
CA HIS A 259 -29.49 -12.60 -34.09
C HIS A 259 -30.79 -12.01 -34.67
N GLY A 260 -30.78 -11.43 -35.87
CA GLY A 260 -31.92 -10.68 -36.44
C GLY A 260 -33.19 -11.49 -36.73
N ARG A 261 -33.19 -12.80 -36.42
CA ARG A 261 -34.38 -13.67 -36.43
C ARG A 261 -35.06 -13.78 -35.06
N LEU A 262 -34.40 -13.34 -33.99
CA LEU A 262 -34.96 -13.31 -32.65
C LEU A 262 -35.86 -12.08 -32.48
N ASP A 263 -36.87 -12.22 -31.62
CA ASP A 263 -37.59 -11.07 -31.08
C ASP A 263 -36.61 -10.13 -30.34
N PRO A 264 -36.78 -8.79 -30.40
CA PRO A 264 -35.85 -7.84 -29.78
C PRO A 264 -35.60 -8.06 -28.29
N GLU A 265 -36.62 -8.39 -27.49
CA GLU A 265 -36.44 -8.65 -26.05
C GLU A 265 -35.71 -9.97 -25.81
N THR A 266 -35.95 -10.96 -26.66
CA THR A 266 -35.21 -12.23 -26.63
C THR A 266 -33.73 -12.03 -27.00
N SER A 267 -33.44 -11.17 -28.00
CA SER A 267 -32.08 -10.80 -28.39
C SER A 267 -31.36 -10.07 -27.26
N ARG A 268 -32.03 -9.10 -26.60
CA ARG A 268 -31.49 -8.38 -25.44
C ARG A 268 -31.18 -9.31 -24.27
N ALA A 269 -32.11 -10.20 -23.93
CA ALA A 269 -31.90 -11.19 -22.87
C ALA A 269 -30.75 -12.14 -23.19
N ALA A 270 -30.62 -12.56 -24.44
CA ALA A 270 -29.50 -13.39 -24.89
C ALA A 270 -28.16 -12.63 -24.84
N TYR A 271 -28.13 -11.33 -25.18
CA TYR A 271 -26.94 -10.49 -25.05
C TYR A 271 -26.50 -10.39 -23.59
N ARG A 272 -27.43 -10.04 -22.69
CA ARG A 272 -27.15 -9.95 -21.25
C ARG A 272 -26.58 -11.26 -20.72
N LYS A 273 -27.19 -12.39 -21.11
CA LYS A 273 -26.72 -13.72 -20.72
C LYS A 273 -25.32 -14.03 -21.23
N ALA A 274 -24.98 -13.58 -22.44
CA ALA A 274 -23.68 -13.87 -23.06
C ALA A 274 -22.54 -12.98 -22.56
N TYR A 275 -22.83 -11.70 -22.24
CA TYR A 275 -21.77 -10.69 -22.04
C TYR A 275 -21.81 -9.96 -20.70
N GLN A 276 -22.90 -10.10 -19.93
CA GLN A 276 -23.12 -9.37 -18.69
C GLN A 276 -23.49 -10.27 -17.51
N THR A 277 -23.37 -11.59 -17.66
CA THR A 277 -23.77 -12.56 -16.64
C THR A 277 -22.59 -13.38 -16.16
N GLY A 278 -22.45 -13.50 -14.84
CA GLY A 278 -21.45 -14.30 -14.16
C GLY A 278 -20.05 -13.71 -14.14
N SER A 279 -19.12 -14.44 -13.52
CA SER A 279 -17.75 -13.98 -13.26
C SER A 279 -16.96 -13.58 -14.51
N ASP A 280 -17.17 -14.28 -15.64
CA ASP A 280 -16.48 -13.98 -16.90
C ASP A 280 -16.93 -12.65 -17.56
N ALA A 281 -18.01 -12.02 -17.06
CA ALA A 281 -18.45 -10.71 -17.51
C ALA A 281 -17.67 -9.54 -16.86
N LEU A 282 -16.98 -9.81 -15.75
CA LEU A 282 -16.26 -8.80 -14.98
C LEU A 282 -15.03 -8.28 -15.75
N PHE A 283 -14.63 -7.06 -15.44
CA PHE A 283 -13.47 -6.41 -16.05
C PHE A 283 -12.17 -6.63 -15.24
N PHE A 284 -12.30 -6.54 -13.92
CA PHE A 284 -11.21 -6.75 -12.97
C PHE A 284 -11.25 -8.18 -12.40
N GLY A 285 -10.64 -8.42 -11.23
CA GLY A 285 -10.59 -9.72 -10.58
C GLY A 285 -11.96 -10.40 -10.48
N SER A 286 -11.97 -11.72 -10.61
CA SER A 286 -13.19 -12.52 -10.64
C SER A 286 -13.01 -13.86 -9.93
N CYS A 287 -14.12 -14.50 -9.57
CA CYS A 287 -14.12 -15.85 -9.02
C CYS A 287 -14.21 -16.90 -10.14
N ALA A 288 -13.60 -18.07 -10.00
CA ALA A 288 -13.71 -19.17 -10.98
C ALA A 288 -15.15 -19.68 -11.14
N ASP A 289 -15.91 -19.79 -10.04
CA ASP A 289 -17.33 -20.08 -10.13
C ASP A 289 -18.10 -18.88 -10.68
N PRO A 290 -19.07 -19.09 -11.60
CA PRO A 290 -19.84 -18.01 -12.21
C PRO A 290 -20.76 -17.25 -11.26
N ASN A 291 -20.96 -17.67 -10.01
CA ASN A 291 -21.85 -17.04 -9.03
C ASN A 291 -21.17 -16.63 -7.72
N GLU A 292 -19.85 -16.77 -7.62
CA GLU A 292 -19.08 -16.35 -6.46
C GLU A 292 -18.54 -14.92 -6.61
N THR A 293 -18.45 -14.17 -5.50
CA THR A 293 -18.32 -12.71 -5.56
C THR A 293 -17.26 -12.11 -4.64
N TRP A 294 -16.57 -12.90 -3.81
CA TRP A 294 -15.66 -12.31 -2.81
C TRP A 294 -14.42 -11.64 -3.41
N VAL A 295 -13.82 -12.22 -4.46
CA VAL A 295 -12.62 -11.67 -5.14
C VAL A 295 -12.86 -10.28 -5.73
N PRO A 296 -13.88 -10.05 -6.59
CA PRO A 296 -14.13 -8.73 -7.16
C PRO A 296 -14.48 -7.67 -6.09
N LEU A 297 -15.17 -8.09 -5.01
CA LEU A 297 -15.56 -7.17 -3.94
C LEU A 297 -14.35 -6.75 -3.09
N ILE A 298 -13.43 -7.67 -2.77
CA ILE A 298 -12.24 -7.31 -1.99
C ILE A 298 -11.26 -6.45 -2.79
N GLU A 299 -11.09 -6.75 -4.08
CA GLU A 299 -10.28 -5.94 -4.99
C GLU A 299 -10.83 -4.51 -5.12
N LYS A 300 -12.16 -4.35 -5.25
CA LYS A 300 -12.80 -3.03 -5.20
C LYS A 300 -12.53 -2.29 -3.89
N ALA A 301 -12.66 -2.98 -2.75
CA ALA A 301 -12.38 -2.37 -1.46
C ALA A 301 -10.92 -1.95 -1.32
N PHE A 302 -9.99 -2.75 -1.86
CA PHE A 302 -8.57 -2.45 -1.90
C PHE A 302 -8.28 -1.25 -2.81
N ALA A 303 -8.88 -1.19 -4.00
CA ALA A 303 -8.80 -0.02 -4.90
C ALA A 303 -9.34 1.25 -4.22
N LYS A 304 -10.48 1.18 -3.52
CA LYS A 304 -11.02 2.31 -2.73
C LYS A 304 -10.05 2.75 -1.63
N ALA A 305 -9.46 1.80 -0.91
CA ALA A 305 -8.48 2.08 0.13
C ALA A 305 -7.31 2.89 -0.45
N HIS A 306 -6.88 2.59 -1.68
CA HIS A 306 -5.81 3.28 -2.40
C HIS A 306 -6.26 4.54 -3.17
N GLY A 307 -7.57 4.69 -3.43
CA GLY A 307 -8.19 5.87 -4.04
C GLY A 307 -8.68 5.68 -5.48
N ASP A 308 -8.22 4.63 -6.17
CA ASP A 308 -8.66 4.19 -7.50
C ASP A 308 -8.01 2.83 -7.86
N TYR A 309 -8.50 2.22 -8.95
CA TYR A 309 -7.96 0.97 -9.48
C TYR A 309 -6.54 1.10 -10.07
N ASP A 310 -6.19 2.23 -10.67
CA ASP A 310 -4.84 2.40 -11.24
C ASP A 310 -3.76 2.54 -10.16
N SER A 311 -4.13 2.98 -8.96
CA SER A 311 -3.23 3.05 -7.80
C SER A 311 -2.86 1.69 -7.20
N ILE A 312 -3.55 0.61 -7.61
CA ILE A 312 -3.19 -0.77 -7.25
C ILE A 312 -2.46 -1.51 -8.40
N ASN A 313 -2.21 -0.83 -9.51
CA ASN A 313 -1.36 -1.35 -10.59
C ASN A 313 0.12 -1.33 -10.16
N GLY A 314 0.77 -2.50 -10.21
CA GLY A 314 2.17 -2.65 -9.87
C GLY A 314 2.46 -2.57 -8.37
N GLY A 315 3.12 -3.60 -7.85
CA GLY A 315 3.50 -3.63 -6.45
C GLY A 315 4.24 -4.89 -6.06
N TRP A 316 4.55 -5.00 -4.77
CA TRP A 316 5.31 -6.12 -4.22
C TRP A 316 4.35 -7.06 -3.48
N PRO A 317 4.24 -8.34 -3.86
CA PRO A 317 3.29 -9.25 -3.19
C PRO A 317 3.62 -9.41 -1.70
N GLY A 318 4.89 -9.20 -1.31
CA GLY A 318 5.27 -9.07 0.09
C GLY A 318 4.50 -7.99 0.85
N GLU A 319 4.34 -6.80 0.27
CA GLU A 319 3.57 -5.70 0.86
C GLU A 319 2.06 -6.00 0.84
N GLY A 320 1.56 -6.64 -0.22
CA GLY A 320 0.16 -7.04 -0.33
C GLY A 320 -0.23 -8.01 0.79
N VAL A 321 0.63 -8.97 1.13
CA VAL A 321 0.38 -9.88 2.25
C VAL A 321 0.38 -9.14 3.59
N GLU A 322 1.28 -8.17 3.84
CA GLU A 322 1.23 -7.42 5.11
C GLU A 322 -0.05 -6.57 5.19
N ASP A 323 -0.53 -5.98 4.08
CA ASP A 323 -1.79 -5.20 4.07
C ASP A 323 -3.01 -6.07 4.37
N LEU A 324 -2.96 -7.33 4.00
CA LEU A 324 -4.03 -8.29 4.23
C LEU A 324 -3.94 -8.98 5.60
N THR A 325 -2.80 -8.90 6.31
CA THR A 325 -2.56 -9.75 7.49
C THR A 325 -1.98 -9.04 8.71
N GLY A 326 -1.48 -7.81 8.57
CA GLY A 326 -0.67 -7.16 9.60
C GLY A 326 0.67 -7.85 9.87
N GLY A 327 1.07 -8.80 9.01
CA GLY A 327 2.33 -9.50 9.08
C GLY A 327 3.53 -8.61 8.78
N VAL A 328 4.73 -9.18 8.87
CA VAL A 328 5.98 -8.51 8.50
C VAL A 328 6.73 -9.36 7.51
N THR A 329 7.08 -8.75 6.38
CA THR A 329 7.74 -9.40 5.26
C THR A 329 9.24 -9.20 5.31
N THR A 330 9.95 -10.27 4.95
CA THR A 330 11.37 -10.25 4.62
C THR A 330 11.53 -10.81 3.21
N GLU A 331 12.23 -10.05 2.38
CA GLU A 331 12.59 -10.45 1.02
C GLU A 331 13.89 -11.26 1.02
N PHE A 332 13.91 -12.30 0.20
CA PHE A 332 15.05 -13.15 -0.06
C PHE A 332 15.30 -13.19 -1.57
N VAL A 333 16.52 -12.83 -1.97
CA VAL A 333 16.99 -13.07 -3.33
C VAL A 333 17.47 -14.51 -3.41
N SER A 334 16.94 -15.29 -4.34
CA SER A 334 17.19 -16.74 -4.41
C SER A 334 18.67 -17.10 -4.57
N SER A 335 19.45 -16.26 -5.26
CA SER A 335 20.91 -16.39 -5.41
C SER A 335 21.69 -16.15 -4.12
N ASP A 336 21.12 -15.36 -3.20
CA ASP A 336 21.79 -14.89 -1.99
C ASP A 336 21.47 -15.78 -0.77
N ILE A 337 20.63 -16.79 -0.96
CA ILE A 337 20.33 -17.81 0.05
C ILE A 337 21.59 -18.66 0.30
N LEU A 338 22.23 -18.41 1.44
CA LEU A 338 23.45 -19.12 1.86
C LEU A 338 23.22 -20.62 2.07
N ASP A 339 22.19 -20.98 2.83
CA ASP A 339 21.86 -22.36 3.17
C ASP A 339 20.45 -22.71 2.66
N LYS A 340 20.41 -23.31 1.48
CA LYS A 340 19.17 -23.72 0.80
C LYS A 340 18.46 -24.86 1.51
N ASP A 341 19.17 -25.70 2.28
CA ASP A 341 18.55 -26.79 3.06
C ASP A 341 17.86 -26.24 4.31
N SER A 342 18.49 -25.29 5.00
CA SER A 342 17.88 -24.58 6.13
C SER A 342 16.70 -23.73 5.67
N PHE A 343 16.80 -23.03 4.53
CA PHE A 343 15.68 -22.28 3.95
C PHE A 343 14.47 -23.18 3.65
N TRP A 344 14.70 -24.39 3.15
CA TRP A 344 13.66 -25.39 2.95
C TRP A 344 13.04 -25.86 4.28
N THR A 345 13.87 -26.38 5.18
CA THR A 345 13.40 -27.08 6.40
C THR A 345 12.84 -26.14 7.47
N GLN A 346 13.45 -24.96 7.65
CA GLN A 346 13.06 -23.97 8.66
C GLN A 346 12.19 -22.85 8.08
N GLY A 347 12.15 -22.69 6.76
CA GLY A 347 11.35 -21.69 6.04
C GLY A 347 10.16 -22.32 5.32
N LEU A 348 10.36 -22.76 4.07
CA LEU A 348 9.27 -23.17 3.17
C LEU A 348 8.37 -24.28 3.74
N MET A 349 8.91 -25.27 4.45
CA MET A 349 8.11 -26.33 5.12
C MET A 349 7.17 -25.82 6.23
N LYS A 350 7.31 -24.54 6.60
CA LYS A 350 6.47 -23.81 7.56
C LYS A 350 5.46 -22.87 6.89
N VAL A 351 5.32 -22.91 5.57
CA VAL A 351 4.24 -22.24 4.85
C VAL A 351 2.87 -22.71 5.38
N GLY A 352 1.95 -21.77 5.59
CA GLY A 352 0.65 -22.05 6.21
C GLY A 352 0.74 -22.54 7.66
N LYS A 353 1.84 -22.22 8.37
CA LYS A 353 2.03 -22.54 9.80
C LYS A 353 2.65 -21.37 10.56
N ASP A 354 3.90 -21.05 10.22
CA ASP A 354 4.65 -19.95 10.84
C ASP A 354 4.77 -18.75 9.86
N TYR A 355 4.71 -19.04 8.55
CA TYR A 355 4.91 -18.05 7.50
C TYR A 355 3.90 -18.19 6.36
N ILE A 356 3.75 -17.09 5.64
CA ILE A 356 3.21 -17.05 4.28
C ILE A 356 4.36 -16.76 3.32
N PHE A 357 4.32 -17.34 2.12
CA PHE A 357 5.33 -17.12 1.09
C PHE A 357 4.68 -16.66 -0.22
N SER A 358 5.27 -15.65 -0.84
CA SER A 358 5.04 -15.29 -2.23
C SER A 358 6.38 -15.29 -2.98
N ALA A 359 6.31 -15.37 -4.30
CA ALA A 359 7.46 -15.42 -5.18
C ALA A 359 7.23 -14.50 -6.37
N GLY A 360 8.32 -14.01 -6.97
CA GLY A 360 8.29 -13.08 -8.08
C GLY A 360 9.37 -13.37 -9.09
N THR A 361 9.06 -13.09 -10.34
CA THR A 361 10.01 -13.08 -11.44
C THR A 361 10.37 -11.64 -11.80
N LYS A 362 11.62 -11.41 -12.23
CA LYS A 362 12.03 -10.09 -12.73
C LYS A 362 11.66 -9.90 -14.18
N GLU A 363 11.50 -8.65 -14.61
CA GLU A 363 11.44 -8.33 -16.03
C GLU A 363 12.79 -8.66 -16.68
N TYR A 364 12.76 -9.59 -17.63
CA TYR A 364 13.91 -9.84 -18.48
C TYR A 364 13.75 -9.07 -19.78
N TYR A 365 14.56 -8.02 -19.98
CA TYR A 365 14.58 -7.14 -21.16
C TYR A 365 14.76 -7.82 -22.53
N ARG A 366 14.85 -9.15 -22.57
CA ARG A 366 14.84 -9.97 -23.78
C ARG A 366 13.93 -11.18 -23.58
N PRO A 367 12.61 -11.04 -23.77
CA PRO A 367 11.73 -12.19 -23.84
C PRO A 367 12.22 -13.09 -24.98
N ASP A 368 12.38 -14.39 -24.71
CA ASP A 368 12.66 -15.36 -25.74
C ASP A 368 11.39 -15.52 -26.61
N PRO A 369 11.41 -15.14 -27.90
CA PRO A 369 10.23 -15.25 -28.75
C PRO A 369 9.75 -16.70 -28.93
N ASP A 370 10.60 -17.69 -28.65
CA ASP A 370 10.28 -19.11 -28.74
C ASP A 370 9.93 -19.74 -27.37
N GLN A 371 10.08 -19.01 -26.26
CA GLN A 371 9.72 -19.44 -24.90
C GLN A 371 8.93 -18.37 -24.14
N LEU A 372 7.67 -18.15 -24.56
CA LEU A 372 6.69 -17.46 -23.71
C LEU A 372 6.67 -18.12 -22.32
N GLY A 373 6.93 -17.31 -21.29
CA GLY A 373 6.97 -17.74 -19.90
C GLY A 373 8.02 -18.81 -19.58
N ARG A 374 9.17 -18.92 -20.25
CA ARG A 374 10.32 -19.78 -19.81
C ARG A 374 9.91 -21.10 -19.11
N GLN A 375 9.17 -21.97 -19.79
CA GLN A 375 8.51 -23.16 -19.23
C GLN A 375 7.21 -22.93 -18.43
N GLY A 376 6.40 -21.95 -18.84
CA GLY A 376 5.09 -21.64 -18.24
C GLY A 376 5.09 -20.76 -16.98
N VAL A 377 6.23 -20.18 -16.61
CA VAL A 377 6.41 -19.14 -15.58
C VAL A 377 6.64 -17.77 -16.25
N GLU A 378 5.72 -16.86 -16.05
CA GLU A 378 5.68 -15.52 -16.63
C GLU A 378 6.73 -14.60 -16.01
N ASP A 379 7.30 -13.72 -16.83
CA ASP A 379 8.24 -12.68 -16.40
C ASP A 379 7.47 -11.48 -15.80
N ASP A 380 8.12 -10.73 -14.89
CA ASP A 380 7.55 -9.55 -14.21
C ASP A 380 6.20 -9.82 -13.52
N HIS A 381 6.09 -10.98 -12.84
CA HIS A 381 4.82 -11.46 -12.31
C HIS A 381 4.93 -12.06 -10.91
N ALA A 382 3.87 -11.92 -10.12
CA ALA A 382 3.78 -12.39 -8.75
C ALA A 382 3.04 -13.74 -8.65
N TYR A 383 3.55 -14.61 -7.79
CA TYR A 383 3.06 -15.98 -7.59
C TYR A 383 2.87 -16.29 -6.10
N SER A 384 1.85 -17.08 -5.78
CA SER A 384 1.60 -17.53 -4.40
C SER A 384 2.30 -18.86 -4.15
N VAL A 385 2.99 -19.01 -3.02
CA VAL A 385 3.53 -20.30 -2.60
C VAL A 385 2.54 -20.91 -1.61
N LEU A 386 1.84 -21.96 -2.05
CA LEU A 386 0.72 -22.51 -1.30
C LEU A 386 1.13 -23.60 -0.32
N ARG A 387 2.09 -24.44 -0.72
CA ARG A 387 2.52 -25.60 0.06
C ARG A 387 3.95 -26.00 -0.29
N ALA A 388 4.67 -26.53 0.69
CA ALA A 388 5.92 -27.24 0.49
C ALA A 388 5.77 -28.68 1.03
N ALA A 389 6.27 -29.66 0.28
CA ALA A 389 6.17 -31.07 0.64
C ALA A 389 7.41 -31.87 0.20
N GLU A 390 7.69 -32.93 0.95
CA GLU A 390 8.66 -33.95 0.57
C GLU A 390 7.94 -35.23 0.17
N TYR A 391 8.21 -35.75 -1.03
CA TYR A 391 7.62 -37.00 -1.51
C TYR A 391 8.68 -37.86 -2.21
N GLN A 392 8.92 -39.05 -1.65
CA GLN A 392 9.91 -40.02 -2.16
C GLN A 392 11.31 -39.41 -2.42
N GLY A 393 11.74 -38.49 -1.54
CA GLY A 393 13.04 -37.81 -1.66
C GLY A 393 13.04 -36.56 -2.54
N ASN A 394 11.91 -36.22 -3.18
CA ASN A 394 11.75 -34.97 -3.92
C ASN A 394 11.20 -33.88 -3.02
N ARG A 395 11.77 -32.68 -3.09
CA ARG A 395 11.27 -31.46 -2.45
C ARG A 395 10.45 -30.68 -3.46
N LEU A 396 9.16 -30.46 -3.17
CA LEU A 396 8.20 -29.91 -4.12
C LEU A 396 7.47 -28.70 -3.54
N CYS A 397 7.32 -27.65 -4.34
CA CYS A 397 6.52 -26.47 -4.01
C CYS A 397 5.23 -26.49 -4.84
N LEU A 398 4.09 -26.24 -4.19
CA LEU A 398 2.82 -25.97 -4.85
C LEU A 398 2.68 -24.46 -5.01
N ILE A 399 2.50 -24.00 -6.25
CA ILE A 399 2.51 -22.60 -6.63
C ILE A 399 1.18 -22.23 -7.31
N LYS A 400 0.72 -20.99 -7.12
CA LYS A 400 -0.41 -20.40 -7.86
C LYS A 400 0.06 -19.23 -8.72
N ASN A 401 -0.26 -19.28 -10.01
CA ASN A 401 -0.32 -18.14 -10.89
C ASN A 401 -1.68 -17.43 -10.73
N PRO A 402 -1.75 -16.14 -10.35
CA PRO A 402 -3.01 -15.42 -10.16
C PRO A 402 -3.85 -15.24 -11.44
N TRP A 403 -3.26 -15.33 -12.65
CA TRP A 403 -4.02 -15.30 -13.90
C TRP A 403 -4.92 -16.53 -14.07
N GLY A 404 -4.46 -17.68 -13.57
CA GLY A 404 -5.20 -18.93 -13.66
C GLY A 404 -5.23 -19.58 -15.04
N GLU A 405 -4.36 -19.17 -15.98
CA GLU A 405 -4.37 -19.68 -17.36
C GLU A 405 -3.02 -20.24 -17.85
N THR A 406 -1.91 -19.93 -17.16
CA THR A 406 -0.57 -20.44 -17.50
C THR A 406 0.09 -21.14 -16.31
N GLU A 407 0.73 -22.28 -16.59
CA GLU A 407 1.28 -23.19 -15.60
C GLU A 407 2.64 -23.74 -16.02
N TRP A 408 3.46 -24.11 -15.04
CA TRP A 408 4.74 -24.80 -15.21
C TRP A 408 4.62 -26.01 -16.15
N ASN A 409 5.59 -26.20 -17.06
CA ASN A 409 5.62 -27.31 -18.01
C ASN A 409 6.83 -28.26 -17.86
N GLY A 410 7.58 -28.15 -16.77
CA GLY A 410 8.70 -29.05 -16.43
C GLY A 410 8.27 -30.27 -15.59
N PRO A 411 9.20 -30.92 -14.87
CA PRO A 411 8.87 -32.06 -14.00
C PRO A 411 7.78 -31.72 -12.97
N TRP A 412 6.87 -32.66 -12.69
CA TRP A 412 5.70 -32.46 -11.82
C TRP A 412 4.64 -31.48 -12.33
N SER A 413 4.77 -30.96 -13.55
CA SER A 413 3.68 -30.26 -14.24
C SER A 413 2.48 -31.16 -14.54
N ASP A 414 1.38 -30.53 -14.95
CA ASP A 414 0.20 -31.23 -15.41
C ASP A 414 0.49 -32.12 -16.63
N GLY A 415 0.14 -33.40 -16.52
CA GLY A 415 0.45 -34.42 -17.53
C GLY A 415 1.89 -34.94 -17.52
N SER A 416 2.73 -34.51 -16.58
CA SER A 416 4.12 -35.00 -16.49
C SER A 416 4.20 -36.46 -16.03
N LYS A 417 5.27 -37.14 -16.44
CA LYS A 417 5.50 -38.58 -16.20
C LYS A 417 5.79 -38.93 -14.74
N GLU A 418 6.14 -37.95 -13.90
CA GLU A 418 6.41 -38.18 -12.47
C GLU A 418 5.13 -38.51 -11.69
N TRP A 419 3.96 -38.13 -12.22
CA TRP A 419 2.68 -38.41 -11.58
C TRP A 419 2.31 -39.90 -11.66
N THR A 420 2.20 -40.52 -10.48
CA THR A 420 1.51 -41.79 -10.25
C THR A 420 0.23 -41.56 -9.46
N LYS A 421 -0.68 -42.55 -9.44
CA LYS A 421 -1.90 -42.48 -8.64
C LYS A 421 -1.60 -42.21 -7.16
N GLU A 422 -0.58 -42.86 -6.60
CA GLU A 422 -0.15 -42.68 -5.22
C GLU A 422 0.34 -41.25 -4.96
N SER A 423 1.07 -40.66 -5.91
CA SER A 423 1.56 -39.28 -5.77
C SER A 423 0.46 -38.23 -5.88
N LEU A 424 -0.54 -38.44 -6.75
CA LEU A 424 -1.71 -37.57 -6.87
C LEU A 424 -2.48 -37.52 -5.55
N ASP A 425 -2.74 -38.69 -4.95
CA ASP A 425 -3.43 -38.79 -3.66
C ASP A 425 -2.59 -38.19 -2.51
N ALA A 426 -1.28 -38.46 -2.47
CA ALA A 426 -0.38 -37.99 -1.40
C ALA A 426 -0.17 -36.46 -1.43
N LEU A 427 -0.01 -35.88 -2.61
CA LEU A 427 0.18 -34.44 -2.80
C LEU A 427 -1.15 -33.68 -2.90
N ARG A 428 -2.28 -34.39 -3.02
CA ARG A 428 -3.63 -33.84 -3.24
C ARG A 428 -3.71 -33.01 -4.51
N HIS A 429 -3.04 -33.45 -5.57
CA HIS A 429 -3.02 -32.76 -6.85
C HIS A 429 -4.23 -33.15 -7.70
N LYS A 430 -4.80 -32.18 -8.41
CA LYS A 430 -5.84 -32.38 -9.42
C LYS A 430 -5.39 -31.67 -10.68
N PHE A 431 -5.45 -32.38 -11.81
CA PHE A 431 -5.15 -31.78 -13.10
C PHE A 431 -6.19 -30.73 -13.48
N GLY A 432 -5.74 -29.60 -14.01
CA GLY A 432 -6.56 -28.45 -14.35
C GLY A 432 -5.81 -27.43 -15.19
N ASN A 433 -6.46 -26.31 -15.48
CA ASN A 433 -5.77 -25.10 -15.96
C ASN A 433 -6.28 -23.94 -15.13
N GLU A 434 -5.86 -23.94 -13.86
CA GLU A 434 -6.31 -23.00 -12.83
C GLU A 434 -5.13 -22.17 -12.32
N GLY A 435 -3.95 -22.34 -12.93
CA GLY A 435 -2.71 -21.71 -12.52
C GLY A 435 -2.05 -22.41 -11.33
N ILE A 436 -2.45 -23.64 -10.96
CA ILE A 436 -1.98 -24.31 -9.74
C ILE A 436 -1.13 -25.52 -10.11
N PHE A 437 0.17 -25.47 -9.79
CA PHE A 437 1.10 -26.52 -10.20
C PHE A 437 2.14 -26.85 -9.13
N TRP A 438 2.61 -28.09 -9.16
CA TRP A 438 3.77 -28.50 -8.39
C TRP A 438 5.05 -28.33 -9.21
N MET A 439 6.14 -27.94 -8.55
CA MET A 439 7.46 -27.91 -9.15
C MET A 439 8.56 -28.30 -8.15
N PRO A 440 9.72 -28.80 -8.62
CA PRO A 440 10.87 -29.06 -7.78
C PRO A 440 11.40 -27.79 -7.09
N TYR A 441 11.88 -27.92 -5.85
CA TYR A 441 12.46 -26.82 -5.08
C TYR A 441 13.67 -26.17 -5.77
N GLU A 442 14.50 -26.98 -6.42
CA GLU A 442 15.66 -26.53 -7.17
C GLU A 442 15.26 -25.68 -8.39
N ASP A 443 14.19 -26.08 -9.09
CA ASP A 443 13.61 -25.29 -10.17
C ASP A 443 12.95 -24.02 -9.64
N PHE A 444 12.27 -24.08 -8.48
CA PHE A 444 11.69 -22.90 -7.84
C PHE A 444 12.76 -21.82 -7.58
N LEU A 445 13.89 -22.19 -6.95
CA LEU A 445 14.98 -21.25 -6.72
C LEU A 445 15.67 -20.75 -8.00
N LEU A 446 15.53 -21.47 -9.12
CA LEU A 446 16.10 -21.07 -10.40
C LEU A 446 15.19 -20.11 -11.18
N ARG A 447 13.87 -20.21 -10.99
CA ARG A 447 12.88 -19.42 -11.75
C ARG A 447 12.40 -18.18 -11.01
N TYR A 448 12.34 -18.22 -9.69
CA TYR A 448 11.93 -17.08 -8.89
C TYR A 448 13.16 -16.41 -8.28
N ASP A 449 13.41 -15.17 -8.70
CA ASP A 449 14.55 -14.39 -8.23
C ASP A 449 14.27 -13.76 -6.86
N GLU A 450 13.01 -13.41 -6.61
CA GLU A 450 12.55 -12.74 -5.40
C GLU A 450 11.54 -13.62 -4.67
N ILE A 451 11.78 -13.86 -3.38
CA ILE A 451 10.94 -14.68 -2.52
C ILE A 451 10.63 -13.87 -1.27
N TRP A 452 9.36 -13.62 -1.00
CA TRP A 452 8.92 -12.88 0.18
C TRP A 452 8.37 -13.86 1.21
N ARG A 453 8.96 -13.82 2.41
CA ARG A 453 8.48 -14.57 3.57
C ARG A 453 7.82 -13.61 4.54
N THR A 454 6.53 -13.78 4.77
CA THR A 454 5.77 -12.98 5.73
C THR A 454 5.58 -13.74 7.03
N ARG A 455 6.06 -13.18 8.14
CA ARG A 455 5.75 -13.66 9.49
C ARG A 455 4.41 -13.10 9.94
N LEU A 456 3.53 -13.99 10.41
CA LEU A 456 2.23 -13.61 10.95
C LEU A 456 2.29 -13.50 12.48
N PHE A 457 1.51 -12.56 13.01
CA PHE A 457 1.42 -12.30 14.45
C PHE A 457 0.02 -12.61 15.01
N HIS A 458 -0.98 -12.64 14.14
CA HIS A 458 -2.42 -12.55 14.48
C HIS A 458 -3.17 -13.89 14.43
N CYS A 459 -2.54 -14.98 14.87
CA CYS A 459 -3.24 -16.25 15.05
C CYS A 459 -3.48 -16.46 16.55
N ASP A 460 -4.65 -16.96 16.93
CA ASP A 460 -5.16 -17.09 18.31
C ASP A 460 -4.21 -17.79 19.32
N TRP A 461 -3.14 -18.41 18.81
CA TRP A 461 -2.10 -19.09 19.59
C TRP A 461 -0.82 -18.27 19.82
N PHE A 462 -0.64 -17.13 19.15
CA PHE A 462 0.56 -16.30 19.27
C PHE A 462 0.36 -15.10 20.19
N ASN A 463 1.23 -14.95 21.20
CA ASN A 463 1.18 -13.86 22.16
C ASN A 463 2.21 -12.77 21.80
N TRP A 464 2.06 -12.13 20.64
CA TRP A 464 2.93 -11.03 20.22
C TRP A 464 2.38 -9.69 20.69
N ASN A 465 3.29 -8.81 21.11
CA ASN A 465 2.99 -7.42 21.38
C ASN A 465 3.77 -6.52 20.43
N VAL A 466 3.17 -5.40 20.03
CA VAL A 466 3.80 -4.37 19.20
C VAL A 466 3.91 -3.07 19.98
N THR A 467 5.06 -2.42 19.85
CA THR A 467 5.28 -1.05 20.29
C THR A 467 5.78 -0.25 19.10
N GLN A 468 5.29 0.98 18.92
CA GLN A 468 5.72 1.79 17.78
C GLN A 468 5.81 3.28 18.06
N HIS A 469 6.68 3.95 17.31
CA HIS A 469 6.90 5.39 17.39
C HIS A 469 7.17 5.95 15.98
N TRP A 470 6.35 6.92 15.57
CA TRP A 470 6.46 7.67 14.31
C TRP A 470 7.01 9.07 14.54
N THR A 471 7.88 9.53 13.64
CA THR A 471 8.45 10.89 13.65
C THR A 471 8.80 11.33 12.23
N THR A 472 8.91 12.64 12.01
CA THR A 472 9.50 13.19 10.79
C THR A 472 11.02 13.29 10.94
N VAL A 473 11.77 12.91 9.91
CA VAL A 473 13.22 13.10 9.82
C VAL A 473 13.59 13.85 8.54
N ASN A 474 14.64 14.67 8.62
CA ASN A 474 15.29 15.23 7.44
C ASN A 474 16.13 14.15 6.76
N VAL A 475 16.08 14.11 5.43
CA VAL A 475 16.84 13.15 4.63
C VAL A 475 18.16 13.81 4.19
N PRO A 476 19.31 13.37 4.73
CA PRO A 476 20.59 14.01 4.44
C PRO A 476 20.99 13.81 2.98
N TRP A 477 21.50 14.87 2.35
CA TRP A 477 22.00 14.78 0.96
C TRP A 477 23.16 13.79 0.82
N SER A 478 23.99 13.66 1.85
CA SER A 478 25.15 12.76 1.85
C SER A 478 24.77 11.27 1.90
N GLY A 479 23.52 10.95 2.29
CA GLY A 479 23.11 9.57 2.60
C GLY A 479 23.72 9.02 3.88
N ASP A 480 24.26 9.87 4.76
CA ASP A 480 24.72 9.48 6.10
C ASP A 480 23.55 9.06 7.02
N TYR A 481 23.89 8.52 8.19
CA TYR A 481 22.90 8.25 9.22
C TYR A 481 22.22 9.53 9.68
N ASN A 482 20.91 9.45 9.92
CA ASN A 482 20.17 10.55 10.51
C ASN A 482 20.65 10.81 11.94
N GLU A 483 20.66 12.08 12.36
CA GLU A 483 20.95 12.44 13.76
C GLU A 483 19.88 11.89 14.72
N THR A 484 18.63 11.83 14.23
CA THR A 484 17.53 11.20 14.94
C THR A 484 17.72 9.69 14.93
N SER A 485 17.78 9.10 16.11
CA SER A 485 17.79 7.65 16.34
C SER A 485 16.58 7.24 17.17
N PHE A 486 16.28 5.95 17.19
CA PHE A 486 15.37 5.38 18.17
C PHE A 486 16.14 4.54 19.20
N HIS A 487 15.53 4.29 20.33
CA HIS A 487 15.95 3.23 21.24
C HIS A 487 14.75 2.42 21.71
N PHE A 488 14.98 1.17 22.09
CA PHE A 488 13.98 0.34 22.73
C PHE A 488 14.57 -0.54 23.82
N ILE A 489 13.73 -0.98 24.74
CA ILE A 489 14.10 -1.84 25.87
C ILE A 489 13.34 -3.15 25.78
N ILE A 490 14.08 -4.26 25.87
CA ILE A 490 13.56 -5.61 25.98
C ILE A 490 13.70 -6.04 27.44
N PRO A 491 12.60 -6.29 28.18
CA PRO A 491 12.68 -6.58 29.61
C PRO A 491 13.05 -8.05 29.91
N ALA A 492 12.84 -8.96 28.96
CA ALA A 492 13.14 -10.38 29.09
C ALA A 492 13.58 -10.95 27.72
N PRO A 493 14.49 -11.93 27.67
CA PRO A 493 14.98 -12.49 26.40
C PRO A 493 13.83 -13.01 25.53
N THR A 494 13.81 -12.65 24.25
CA THR A 494 12.70 -12.98 23.36
C THR A 494 13.07 -12.89 21.88
N THR A 495 12.29 -13.58 21.04
CA THR A 495 12.28 -13.32 19.60
C THR A 495 11.67 -11.95 19.33
N THR A 496 12.41 -11.13 18.60
CA THR A 496 12.04 -9.75 18.29
C THR A 496 12.07 -9.52 16.77
N VAL A 497 11.02 -8.89 16.25
CA VAL A 497 10.99 -8.38 14.87
C VAL A 497 11.05 -6.86 14.92
N ILE A 498 12.00 -6.28 14.20
CA ILE A 498 12.24 -4.84 14.17
C ILE A 498 11.94 -4.37 12.76
N VAL A 499 11.10 -3.35 12.65
CA VAL A 499 10.62 -2.82 11.38
C VAL A 499 10.73 -1.31 11.39
N LEU A 500 11.56 -0.77 10.51
CA LEU A 500 11.57 0.65 10.20
C LEU A 500 10.73 0.86 8.94
N SER A 501 9.60 1.55 9.06
CA SER A 501 8.69 1.84 7.94
C SER A 501 8.66 3.32 7.59
N GLN A 502 8.34 3.63 6.34
CA GLN A 502 7.83 4.94 5.91
C GLN A 502 6.33 4.83 5.64
N LEU A 503 5.66 5.97 5.45
CA LEU A 503 4.25 6.00 5.07
C LEU A 503 4.03 5.32 3.72
N ASP A 504 2.93 4.59 3.58
CA ASP A 504 2.54 4.00 2.31
C ASP A 504 1.94 5.05 1.37
N THR A 505 2.74 5.45 0.38
CA THR A 505 2.43 6.51 -0.56
C THR A 505 1.32 6.16 -1.55
N ARG A 506 1.00 4.87 -1.73
CA ARG A 506 -0.07 4.44 -2.65
C ARG A 506 -1.45 4.87 -2.15
N TYR A 507 -1.64 5.00 -0.84
CA TYR A 507 -2.93 5.38 -0.24
C TYR A 507 -3.35 6.83 -0.50
N PHE A 508 -2.42 7.68 -0.92
CA PHE A 508 -2.66 9.06 -1.29
C PHE A 508 -2.01 9.38 -2.64
N GLY A 509 -2.18 8.43 -3.57
CA GLY A 509 -1.64 8.48 -4.93
C GLY A 509 -1.82 9.85 -5.60
N GLY A 510 -0.70 10.37 -6.10
CA GLY A 510 -0.62 11.68 -6.74
C GLY A 510 -0.34 12.87 -5.82
N LEU A 511 -0.30 12.67 -4.50
CA LEU A 511 0.15 13.68 -3.53
C LEU A 511 1.50 13.31 -2.88
N THR A 512 2.30 12.50 -3.56
CA THR A 512 3.58 11.98 -3.07
C THR A 512 4.74 12.93 -3.30
N GLY A 513 4.65 13.76 -4.35
CA GLY A 513 5.71 14.69 -4.76
C GLY A 513 6.82 14.02 -5.56
N GLN A 514 8.00 14.66 -5.56
CA GLN A 514 9.13 14.30 -6.44
C GLN A 514 10.19 13.42 -5.76
N TYR A 515 10.00 13.10 -4.49
CA TYR A 515 10.99 12.36 -3.69
C TYR A 515 10.53 10.92 -3.44
N THR A 516 11.46 9.99 -3.60
CA THR A 516 11.33 8.59 -3.17
C THR A 516 12.43 8.27 -2.17
N TYR A 517 12.14 7.35 -1.24
CA TYR A 517 13.06 7.03 -0.15
C TYR A 517 13.36 5.55 -0.07
N THR A 518 14.59 5.23 0.32
CA THR A 518 15.03 3.89 0.69
C THR A 518 15.42 3.90 2.16
N LEU A 519 14.94 2.90 2.90
CA LEU A 519 15.20 2.74 4.32
C LEU A 519 16.23 1.64 4.57
N SER A 520 17.13 1.90 5.51
CA SER A 520 17.94 0.89 6.18
C SER A 520 18.19 1.33 7.62
N PHE A 521 18.57 0.39 8.48
CA PHE A 521 18.97 0.74 9.84
C PHE A 521 20.02 -0.21 10.38
N HIS A 522 20.76 0.27 11.38
CA HIS A 522 21.65 -0.54 12.18
C HIS A 522 21.11 -0.68 13.60
N LEU A 523 21.08 -1.91 14.09
CA LEU A 523 20.78 -2.21 15.48
C LEU A 523 22.07 -2.29 16.29
N HIS A 524 22.12 -1.58 17.42
CA HIS A 524 23.23 -1.59 18.35
C HIS A 524 22.77 -1.94 19.75
N THR A 525 23.61 -2.63 20.53
CA THR A 525 23.48 -2.60 21.98
C THR A 525 23.82 -1.19 22.45
N SER A 526 23.03 -0.61 23.36
CA SER A 526 23.27 0.75 23.83
C SER A 526 24.72 0.93 24.35
N GLY A 527 25.37 2.01 23.91
CA GLY A 527 26.77 2.32 24.24
C GLY A 527 27.83 1.55 23.47
N GLN A 528 27.47 0.59 22.61
CA GLN A 528 28.42 -0.15 21.77
C GLN A 528 28.53 0.45 20.36
N LYS A 529 29.75 0.49 19.83
CA LYS A 529 30.01 1.02 18.47
C LYS A 529 29.70 0.03 17.35
N SER A 530 29.86 -1.27 17.61
CA SER A 530 29.54 -2.32 16.63
C SER A 530 28.04 -2.53 16.55
N HIS A 531 27.53 -2.74 15.33
CA HIS A 531 26.15 -3.14 15.11
C HIS A 531 26.01 -4.65 15.33
N ILE A 532 24.85 -5.08 15.81
CA ILE A 532 24.44 -6.48 15.95
C ILE A 532 23.99 -6.99 14.59
N VAL A 533 23.10 -6.24 13.94
CA VAL A 533 22.48 -6.59 12.67
C VAL A 533 22.08 -5.33 11.92
N ARG A 534 21.89 -5.48 10.60
CA ARG A 534 21.35 -4.44 9.73
C ARG A 534 19.97 -4.86 9.28
N GLY A 535 19.03 -3.94 9.30
CA GLY A 535 17.76 -4.09 8.59
C GLY A 535 17.93 -3.65 7.15
N TYR A 536 17.50 -4.48 6.22
CA TYR A 536 17.48 -4.17 4.79
C TYR A 536 16.06 -3.95 4.32
N ALA A 537 15.93 -3.15 3.25
CA ALA A 537 14.65 -2.90 2.61
C ALA A 537 14.02 -4.23 2.16
N SER A 538 12.72 -4.35 2.39
CA SER A 538 11.85 -5.36 1.81
C SER A 538 10.72 -4.61 1.14
N GLY A 539 10.69 -4.64 -0.20
CA GLY A 539 9.85 -3.73 -0.98
C GLY A 539 10.26 -2.25 -0.81
N ASP A 540 9.29 -1.35 -0.95
CA ASP A 540 9.52 0.09 -0.96
C ASP A 540 9.33 0.72 0.42
N ARG A 541 8.49 0.13 1.27
CA ARG A 541 8.00 0.82 2.49
C ARG A 541 8.73 0.50 3.78
N SER A 542 9.45 -0.62 3.88
CA SER A 542 10.01 -1.08 5.15
C SER A 542 11.41 -1.65 5.03
N ALA A 543 12.22 -1.44 6.06
CA ALA A 543 13.40 -2.25 6.34
C ALA A 543 13.13 -3.13 7.56
N THR A 544 13.47 -4.43 7.48
CA THR A 544 13.08 -5.41 8.50
C THR A 544 14.23 -6.31 8.93
N THR A 545 14.15 -6.82 10.16
CA THR A 545 15.01 -7.91 10.65
C THR A 545 14.31 -8.69 11.77
N GLU A 546 14.61 -9.98 11.86
CA GLU A 546 14.12 -10.87 12.90
C GLU A 546 15.31 -11.56 13.58
N LEU A 547 15.36 -11.51 14.92
CA LEU A 547 16.41 -12.13 15.71
C LEU A 547 15.97 -12.36 17.16
N PHE A 548 16.69 -13.22 17.86
CA PHE A 548 16.55 -13.39 19.31
C PHE A 548 17.40 -12.35 20.03
N LEU A 549 16.78 -11.60 20.95
CA LEU A 549 17.45 -10.58 21.76
C LEU A 549 17.42 -10.96 23.23
N GLU A 550 18.51 -10.68 23.94
CA GLU A 550 18.57 -10.76 25.40
C GLU A 550 17.86 -9.56 26.04
N ALA A 551 17.62 -9.61 27.34
CA ALA A 551 17.12 -8.46 28.07
C ALA A 551 18.16 -7.32 28.04
N GLY A 552 17.74 -6.12 27.62
CA GLY A 552 18.68 -5.02 27.43
C GLY A 552 18.07 -3.80 26.76
N THR A 553 18.91 -2.80 26.55
CA THR A 553 18.59 -1.56 25.82
C THR A 553 19.33 -1.54 24.50
N TYR A 554 18.59 -1.25 23.43
CA TYR A 554 19.07 -1.27 22.07
C TYR A 554 18.83 0.08 21.40
N GLU A 555 19.74 0.49 20.53
CA GLU A 555 19.69 1.73 19.76
C GLU A 555 19.56 1.39 18.27
N VAL A 556 18.70 2.12 17.56
CA VAL A 556 18.45 1.97 16.14
C VAL A 556 18.89 3.24 15.42
N SER A 557 20.01 3.14 14.71
CA SER A 557 20.54 4.20 13.87
C SER A 557 19.90 4.10 12.49
N LEU A 558 19.23 5.18 12.07
CA LEU A 558 18.48 5.24 10.82
C LEU A 558 19.38 5.71 9.68
N GLN A 559 19.19 5.12 8.50
CA GLN A 559 19.73 5.64 7.26
C GLN A 559 18.60 5.71 6.25
N VAL A 560 18.18 6.94 5.93
CA VAL A 560 17.18 7.23 4.91
C VAL A 560 17.88 7.86 3.71
N THR A 561 17.79 7.21 2.56
CA THR A 561 18.36 7.73 1.30
C THR A 561 17.23 8.23 0.42
N GLY A 562 17.27 9.51 0.05
CA GLY A 562 16.30 10.12 -0.86
C GLY A 562 16.79 10.16 -2.30
N TYR A 563 15.86 10.07 -3.25
CA TYR A 563 16.09 10.30 -4.66
C TYR A 563 15.03 11.25 -5.17
N ARG A 564 15.45 12.25 -5.97
CA ARG A 564 14.54 13.20 -6.59
C ARG A 564 14.38 12.88 -8.07
N ASP A 565 13.14 12.74 -8.52
CA ASP A 565 12.79 12.63 -9.93
C ASP A 565 12.02 13.88 -10.38
N ASP A 566 12.66 14.70 -11.21
CA ASP A 566 12.06 15.93 -11.74
C ASP A 566 10.98 15.65 -12.80
N ALA A 567 10.85 14.41 -13.29
CA ALA A 567 9.76 14.01 -14.18
C ALA A 567 8.44 13.81 -13.44
N LEU A 568 8.48 13.59 -12.11
CA LEU A 568 7.29 13.50 -11.28
C LEU A 568 6.63 14.87 -11.09
N PRO A 569 5.29 14.94 -11.04
CA PRO A 569 4.60 16.19 -10.80
C PRO A 569 4.82 16.65 -9.36
N ARG A 570 4.89 17.97 -9.18
CA ARG A 570 4.95 18.57 -7.84
C ARG A 570 3.56 18.55 -7.21
N ILE A 571 3.51 18.46 -5.88
CA ILE A 571 2.25 18.41 -5.13
C ILE A 571 1.39 19.64 -5.44
N GLU A 572 1.99 20.83 -5.47
CA GLU A 572 1.27 22.08 -5.77
C GLU A 572 0.67 22.09 -7.18
N ASP A 573 1.33 21.46 -8.16
CA ASP A 573 0.83 21.37 -9.53
C ASP A 573 -0.38 20.42 -9.58
N VAL A 574 -0.32 19.28 -8.89
CA VAL A 574 -1.44 18.34 -8.79
C VAL A 574 -2.65 18.98 -8.12
N VAL A 575 -2.44 19.70 -7.01
CA VAL A 575 -3.52 20.44 -6.34
C VAL A 575 -4.15 21.47 -7.28
N GLN A 576 -3.34 22.27 -7.98
CA GLN A 576 -3.82 23.29 -8.92
C GLN A 576 -4.56 22.71 -10.11
N GLN A 577 -4.22 21.51 -10.57
CA GLN A 577 -4.90 20.85 -11.68
C GLN A 577 -6.24 20.24 -11.27
N ASN A 578 -6.42 19.85 -9.99
CA ASN A 578 -7.57 19.06 -9.55
C ASN A 578 -8.59 19.84 -8.69
N TRP A 579 -8.26 21.03 -8.16
CA TRP A 579 -9.08 21.70 -7.13
C TRP A 579 -10.52 22.07 -7.53
N LEU A 580 -10.80 22.28 -8.82
CA LEU A 580 -12.15 22.53 -9.33
C LEU A 580 -12.76 21.26 -9.95
N ASP A 581 -12.07 20.69 -10.94
CA ASP A 581 -12.65 19.64 -11.78
C ASP A 581 -12.75 18.29 -11.07
N ARG A 582 -11.80 17.98 -10.18
CA ARG A 582 -11.72 16.71 -9.43
C ARG A 582 -11.71 16.95 -7.92
N ARG A 583 -12.47 17.97 -7.48
CA ARG A 583 -12.49 18.48 -6.10
C ARG A 583 -12.75 17.40 -5.05
N ALA A 584 -13.74 16.54 -5.27
CA ALA A 584 -14.11 15.50 -4.30
C ALA A 584 -12.95 14.52 -4.08
N LYS A 585 -12.31 14.07 -5.18
CA LYS A 585 -11.16 13.17 -5.14
C LYS A 585 -9.98 13.84 -4.44
N LEU A 586 -9.70 15.09 -4.79
CA LEU A 586 -8.63 15.86 -4.15
C LEU A 586 -8.85 15.97 -2.64
N ILE A 587 -10.06 16.27 -2.17
CA ILE A 587 -10.34 16.36 -0.73
C ILE A 587 -10.13 14.99 -0.05
N GLN A 588 -10.59 13.91 -0.66
CA GLN A 588 -10.43 12.56 -0.08
C GLN A 588 -8.95 12.17 0.01
N MET A 589 -8.19 12.35 -1.06
CA MET A 589 -6.75 12.00 -1.08
C MET A 589 -5.95 12.94 -0.18
N ALA A 590 -6.27 14.23 -0.15
CA ALA A 590 -5.66 15.20 0.74
C ALA A 590 -5.91 14.86 2.22
N LEU A 591 -7.12 14.39 2.56
CA LEU A 591 -7.42 13.90 3.91
C LEU A 591 -6.56 12.68 4.26
N LYS A 592 -6.45 11.69 3.36
CA LYS A 592 -5.58 10.51 3.57
C LYS A 592 -4.12 10.91 3.77
N HIS A 593 -3.59 11.80 2.92
CA HIS A 593 -2.25 12.36 3.02
C HIS A 593 -2.04 13.06 4.37
N ASP A 594 -2.86 14.06 4.68
CA ASP A 594 -2.68 14.88 5.87
C ASP A 594 -2.83 14.07 7.18
N MET A 595 -3.73 13.07 7.22
CA MET A 595 -3.82 12.13 8.35
C MET A 595 -2.57 11.27 8.48
N ALA A 596 -2.01 10.76 7.38
CA ALA A 596 -0.80 9.95 7.39
C ALA A 596 0.41 10.76 7.90
N TYR A 597 0.62 11.96 7.36
CA TYR A 597 1.72 12.84 7.78
C TYR A 597 1.57 13.37 9.21
N ALA A 598 0.34 13.50 9.72
CA ALA A 598 0.10 13.89 11.11
C ALA A 598 0.63 12.88 12.15
N ARG A 599 0.94 11.62 11.75
CA ARG A 599 1.62 10.63 12.59
C ARG A 599 3.07 11.01 12.93
N GLY A 600 3.74 11.72 12.02
CA GLY A 600 5.13 12.15 12.17
C GLY A 600 5.32 13.42 13.01
N ALA A 601 4.33 13.81 13.82
CA ALA A 601 4.37 15.03 14.63
C ALA A 601 5.60 15.05 15.56
N LEU A 602 6.28 16.21 15.61
CA LEU A 602 7.50 16.37 16.40
C LEU A 602 7.15 16.69 17.87
N PRO A 603 8.03 16.37 18.84
CA PRO A 603 7.77 16.58 20.27
C PRO A 603 7.34 18.01 20.67
N GLU A 604 7.75 19.03 19.92
CA GLU A 604 7.38 20.43 20.20
C GLU A 604 5.89 20.71 19.95
N ASP A 605 5.24 20.00 19.01
CA ASP A 605 3.80 20.15 18.69
C ASP A 605 2.87 19.71 19.84
N ALA A 606 3.40 18.96 20.81
CA ALA A 606 2.67 18.58 22.02
C ALA A 606 2.76 19.67 23.10
N SER A 607 3.88 20.40 23.16
CA SER A 607 4.17 21.38 24.24
C SER A 607 3.43 22.72 24.09
N GLU A 608 3.03 23.11 22.87
CA GLU A 608 2.16 24.28 22.68
C GLU A 608 0.74 24.05 23.23
N ARG A 609 0.29 22.79 23.33
CA ARG A 609 -1.06 22.44 23.83
C ARG A 609 -1.23 22.78 25.31
N ASP A 610 -0.17 22.73 26.10
CA ASP A 610 -0.22 23.05 27.54
C ASP A 610 -0.11 24.55 27.84
N ARG A 611 0.17 25.39 26.82
CA ARG A 611 0.29 26.85 26.99
C ARG A 611 -0.97 27.63 26.65
N ILE A 612 -1.99 26.99 26.06
CA ILE A 612 -3.27 27.62 25.74
C ILE A 612 -4.38 26.93 26.54
N SER A 613 -4.31 27.03 27.87
CA SER A 613 -5.51 26.98 28.70
C SER A 613 -5.34 27.98 29.84
N PHE A 614 -6.46 28.63 30.21
CA PHE A 614 -6.58 29.80 31.09
C PHE A 614 -6.41 31.19 30.43
N ALA A 615 -7.34 31.52 29.53
CA ALA A 615 -7.86 32.89 29.46
C ALA A 615 -9.40 32.85 29.41
N THR A 616 -10.00 33.40 30.46
CA THR A 616 -11.42 33.57 30.78
C THR A 616 -12.21 34.29 29.66
N PRO A 617 -13.51 34.00 29.45
CA PRO A 617 -14.29 34.55 28.34
C PRO A 617 -14.55 36.04 28.51
N ALA A 618 -14.18 36.85 27.52
CA ALA A 618 -14.53 38.26 27.46
C ALA A 618 -15.88 38.46 26.76
N HIS A 619 -16.76 39.18 27.45
CA HIS A 619 -18.10 39.57 27.05
C HIS A 619 -18.15 40.36 25.72
N LEU A 620 -19.15 40.02 24.90
CA LEU A 620 -19.66 40.86 23.82
C LEU A 620 -20.31 42.12 24.40
N THR A 621 -19.73 43.29 24.14
CA THR A 621 -20.46 44.57 24.16
C THR A 621 -20.03 45.43 22.97
N SER A 622 -20.99 46.25 22.53
CA SER A 622 -21.14 46.89 21.23
C SER A 622 -20.37 48.19 21.02
N SER A 623 -20.16 48.47 19.72
CA SER A 623 -20.09 49.78 19.04
C SER A 623 -18.92 50.72 19.35
N GLU A 624 -17.99 50.83 18.39
CA GLU A 624 -17.33 52.11 18.06
C GLU A 624 -16.78 52.10 16.62
N ILE A 625 -17.52 52.82 15.76
CA ILE A 625 -17.10 53.82 14.76
C ILE A 625 -15.79 53.61 13.97
N LEU A 626 -16.01 53.43 12.66
CA LEU A 626 -15.18 53.74 11.48
C LEU A 626 -13.95 54.65 11.70
N THR A 627 -12.77 54.04 11.58
CA THR A 627 -11.60 54.64 10.90
C THR A 627 -10.91 53.56 10.05
N PRO A 628 -10.55 53.83 8.79
CA PRO A 628 -9.87 52.85 7.95
C PRO A 628 -8.42 52.66 8.45
N PRO A 629 -7.90 51.42 8.55
CA PRO A 629 -6.48 51.22 8.81
C PRO A 629 -5.68 51.66 7.58
N ALA A 630 -4.56 52.34 7.84
CA ALA A 630 -3.62 52.79 6.83
C ALA A 630 -3.12 51.63 5.96
N THR A 631 -2.97 51.90 4.66
CA THR A 631 -2.38 50.99 3.68
C THR A 631 -1.03 50.49 4.19
N PRO A 632 -0.83 49.17 4.40
CA PRO A 632 0.49 48.66 4.71
C PRO A 632 1.42 48.91 3.52
N PRO A 633 2.69 49.28 3.74
CA PRO A 633 3.65 49.40 2.64
C PRO A 633 3.70 48.07 1.89
N LEU A 634 3.68 48.13 0.55
CA LEU A 634 3.91 46.95 -0.28
C LEU A 634 5.18 46.26 0.21
N ALA A 635 5.02 45.07 0.78
CA ALA A 635 6.12 44.12 0.83
C ALA A 635 6.58 43.94 -0.62
N PRO A 636 7.89 44.04 -0.92
CA PRO A 636 8.36 43.77 -2.26
C PRO A 636 7.88 42.37 -2.62
N ALA A 637 7.11 42.29 -3.70
CA ALA A 637 6.71 41.02 -4.28
C ALA A 637 7.97 40.20 -4.46
N THR A 638 8.06 39.08 -3.73
CA THR A 638 9.06 38.06 -4.02
C THR A 638 8.91 37.75 -5.51
N PRO A 639 9.96 37.91 -6.33
CA PRO A 639 9.83 37.70 -7.75
C PRO A 639 9.34 36.28 -7.96
N ALA A 640 8.22 36.11 -8.66
CA ALA A 640 7.87 34.83 -9.24
C ALA A 640 9.11 34.36 -10.02
N THR A 641 9.77 33.33 -9.51
CA THR A 641 10.95 32.74 -10.15
C THR A 641 10.49 32.16 -11.47
N ARG A 642 10.78 32.89 -12.55
CA ARG A 642 10.74 32.38 -13.91
C ARG A 642 11.78 31.28 -14.08
N ASP A 643 11.31 30.16 -14.62
CA ASP A 643 12.00 29.24 -15.53
C ASP A 643 13.34 28.62 -15.08
N GLY A 644 13.29 27.37 -14.59
CA GLY A 644 14.35 26.38 -14.78
C GLY A 644 15.36 26.16 -13.64
N ALA A 645 15.29 26.89 -12.52
CA ALA A 645 16.14 26.61 -11.36
C ALA A 645 15.57 25.43 -10.55
N LYS A 646 16.37 24.37 -10.34
CA LYS A 646 15.98 23.25 -9.47
C LYS A 646 15.81 23.74 -8.03
N ALA A 647 14.77 23.25 -7.34
CA ALA A 647 14.58 23.58 -5.93
C ALA A 647 15.74 23.00 -5.08
N PRO A 648 16.09 23.63 -3.94
CA PRO A 648 17.12 23.12 -3.04
C PRO A 648 16.78 21.71 -2.52
N TRP A 649 17.78 21.02 -1.97
CA TRP A 649 17.59 19.75 -1.28
C TRP A 649 17.01 19.97 0.11
N ASP A 650 15.71 19.75 0.24
CA ASP A 650 14.95 19.85 1.49
C ASP A 650 13.98 18.67 1.77
N PRO A 651 14.27 17.41 1.37
CA PRO A 651 13.35 16.30 1.60
C PRO A 651 13.21 15.92 3.08
N SER A 652 11.97 15.65 3.46
CA SER A 652 11.62 15.01 4.73
C SER A 652 10.85 13.72 4.52
N CYS A 653 11.05 12.80 5.45
CA CYS A 653 10.42 11.49 5.44
C CYS A 653 9.78 11.24 6.82
N VAL A 654 8.52 10.81 6.82
CA VAL A 654 7.86 10.32 8.03
C VAL A 654 8.22 8.84 8.19
N VAL A 655 8.92 8.53 9.28
CA VAL A 655 9.41 7.18 9.59
C VAL A 655 8.82 6.67 10.90
N GLY A 656 8.51 5.38 10.93
CA GLY A 656 7.97 4.67 12.09
C GLY A 656 8.82 3.47 12.44
N LEU A 657 9.33 3.40 13.66
CA LEU A 657 9.94 2.18 14.20
C LEU A 657 8.86 1.37 14.92
N LYS A 658 8.65 0.12 14.48
CA LYS A 658 7.81 -0.89 15.13
C LYS A 658 8.69 -2.00 15.68
N VAL A 659 8.43 -2.40 16.92
CA VAL A 659 9.12 -3.51 17.59
C VAL A 659 8.06 -4.52 18.03
N TYR A 660 8.10 -5.70 17.42
CA TYR A 660 7.27 -6.84 17.80
C TYR A 660 8.07 -7.73 18.73
N ALA A 661 7.52 -8.04 19.89
CA ALA A 661 8.17 -8.89 20.90
C ALA A 661 7.24 -10.04 21.30
N TYR A 662 7.78 -11.26 21.30
CA TYR A 662 7.02 -12.44 21.67
C TYR A 662 6.90 -12.59 23.19
N GLN A 663 5.69 -12.79 23.70
CA GLN A 663 5.37 -13.01 25.13
C GLN A 663 5.84 -11.91 26.10
N THR A 664 6.32 -10.78 25.58
CA THR A 664 6.81 -9.65 26.37
C THR A 664 6.48 -8.34 25.66
N VAL A 665 6.66 -7.24 26.38
CA VAL A 665 6.32 -5.89 25.89
C VAL A 665 7.58 -5.04 25.89
N ALA A 666 7.96 -4.56 24.71
CA ALA A 666 9.04 -3.60 24.56
C ALA A 666 8.58 -2.19 24.96
N SER A 667 9.53 -1.31 25.27
CA SER A 667 9.27 0.15 25.33
C SER A 667 10.13 0.85 24.30
N ILE A 668 9.60 1.91 23.66
CA ILE A 668 10.29 2.66 22.59
C ILE A 668 10.45 4.13 22.95
N GLY A 669 11.52 4.76 22.49
CA GLY A 669 11.75 6.20 22.61
C GLY A 669 12.60 6.76 21.48
N LEU A 670 12.59 8.10 21.37
CA LEU A 670 13.43 8.86 20.43
C LEU A 670 14.76 9.26 21.08
N GLY A 671 15.79 9.42 20.24
CA GLY A 671 17.16 9.77 20.65
C GLY A 671 17.94 8.59 21.23
N LYS A 672 19.15 8.88 21.72
CA LYS A 672 20.01 7.88 22.37
C LYS A 672 19.50 7.58 23.77
N ALA A 673 19.65 6.33 24.21
CA ALA A 673 19.19 5.92 25.53
C ALA A 673 19.86 6.72 26.67
N THR A 674 21.11 7.17 26.47
CA THR A 674 21.85 8.00 27.43
C THR A 674 21.26 9.38 27.67
N ASP A 675 20.52 9.93 26.69
CA ASP A 675 19.94 11.27 26.77
C ASP A 675 18.65 11.26 27.61
N ALA A 676 17.91 10.15 27.58
CA ALA A 676 16.71 9.93 28.41
C ALA A 676 17.05 9.89 29.92
N VAL A 677 18.18 9.30 30.31
CA VAL A 677 18.64 9.25 31.72
C VAL A 677 19.06 10.64 32.22
N ARG A 678 19.61 11.50 31.34
CA ARG A 678 19.97 12.88 31.70
C ARG A 678 18.77 13.80 31.88
N ALA A 679 17.68 13.59 31.14
CA ALA A 679 16.44 14.36 31.28
C ALA A 679 15.72 14.06 32.62
N GLY A 680 15.73 12.82 33.09
CA GLY A 680 15.15 12.43 34.38
C GLY A 680 15.96 12.88 35.62
N GLY A 681 17.24 13.23 35.44
CA GLY A 681 18.14 13.63 36.54
C GLY A 681 18.10 15.10 36.92
N ARG A 682 17.37 15.96 36.18
CA ARG A 682 17.32 17.42 36.43
C ARG A 682 16.11 17.91 37.23
N SER A 683 15.15 17.05 37.56
CA SER A 683 13.97 17.43 38.37
C SER A 683 14.08 17.12 39.87
N GLY A 684 15.24 16.66 40.37
CA GLY A 684 15.38 16.13 41.74
C GLY A 684 16.41 16.78 42.68
N ALA A 685 17.10 17.86 42.30
CA ALA A 685 18.27 18.33 43.06
C ALA A 685 18.35 19.83 43.39
N GLU A 686 17.25 20.59 43.34
CA GLU A 686 17.23 22.01 43.78
C GLU A 686 16.19 22.33 44.88
N GLY A 687 15.55 21.33 45.50
CA GLY A 687 14.47 21.55 46.48
C GLY A 687 14.80 21.29 47.97
N ALA A 688 16.03 20.91 48.33
CA ALA A 688 16.33 20.41 49.68
C ALA A 688 17.55 21.07 50.34
N LYS A 689 17.58 22.41 50.40
CA LYS A 689 18.44 23.17 51.33
C LYS A 689 17.78 24.48 51.75
N GLU A 690 16.63 24.40 52.41
CA GLU A 690 16.14 25.50 53.27
C GLU A 690 14.99 24.98 54.14
N ARG A 691 15.33 24.43 55.31
CA ARG A 691 14.43 24.28 56.48
C ARG A 691 15.22 23.72 57.67
N GLU A 692 16.19 24.50 58.15
CA GLU A 692 16.61 24.46 59.55
C GLU A 692 16.62 25.90 60.06
N GLY A 693 15.81 26.17 61.09
CA GLY A 693 15.77 27.44 61.80
C GLY A 693 14.45 28.20 61.68
N LEU A 694 13.45 27.83 62.49
CA LEU A 694 12.89 28.70 63.53
C LEU A 694 11.73 28.01 64.26
N ARG A 695 11.93 27.86 65.57
CA ARG A 695 11.00 27.52 66.67
C ARG A 695 10.62 26.07 66.88
#